data_AF-A0A9X2KYH9-F1
#
_entry.id   AF-A0A9X2KYH9-F1
#
_cell.length_a   1.000
_cell.length_b   1.000
_cell.length_c   1.000
_cell.angle_alpha   90.00
_cell.angle_beta   90.00
_cell.angle_gamma   90.00
#
_symmetry.space_group_name_H-M   'P 1'
#
loop_
_entity.id
_entity.type
_entity.pdbx_description
1 polymer ?
#
loop_
_entity_poly.entity_id
_entity_poly.type
_entity_poly.pdbx_seq_one_letter_code
_entity_poly.pdbx_strand_id
1 'polypeptide(L)'
;MSVGEGKPIYIVMGVAGVGKTSTAKALASELNIPFFEGDEFHPPENIKKMTDGYPLNDEDRQAWLKAIAGQINRVEDKGGAVFTCSALKEIYREYLMNRTRSRIEWIYLYESFETIRDRMRSRREHFFNPELLTSQFDTLEPPAYGIHMRTNLSPEKTLNKILQEIKKPKIGIIGLGVMGQGLALNMADNQVSVTVYNREVRGAEENIARNFADENKELYHFSWFSDLEKFLKYLPRPRNILLMVKAGPAVDSVISELLPYLEKDDLIIDAGNSHYEDTQRRIAELQNKEVLFLGTGVSGGEEGARNGPSIMPGGSKDAYERVAPILESIAARDKTGKACCSYIGPGGSGHFVKMLHNGIEYGEMQLIAEFYHYMRFFLDMPVEEIAAMFAKWNEKLDSYLLEISIDILHRKENDELLLDLILDAAGQKGTGGWSTEAALKYGVALDTITAAVMARNISGDKERRTRAAALFNFKKLDGVLYDGIHEKLFEAFRLVQVVNHSIGFDLLNKASEENNWELDLSEISRIWTNGCIIRSSLMNSLIDSFKDNPKEHLLLNPNFVKLANRSREALLEVGTQAMSYGCPMPVTASAINYFLNFTSSQSSANMIQAQRDYFGAHAYERTDKPRGEFYRTHWKIKN
;
A
#
# COMPACT_ATOMS: atom_id res chain seq x y z
N MET A 1 -18.89 -4.48 18.34
CA MET A 1 -18.61 -3.65 19.54
C MET A 1 -17.75 -2.50 19.05
N SER A 2 -18.24 -1.26 19.16
CA SER A 2 -17.53 -0.07 18.67
C SER A 2 -16.18 0.04 19.38
N VAL A 3 -15.09 -0.03 18.61
CA VAL A 3 -13.80 0.45 19.09
C VAL A 3 -14.00 1.94 19.39
N GLY A 4 -13.86 2.32 20.65
CA GLY A 4 -14.08 3.69 21.08
C GLY A 4 -13.21 4.64 20.26
N GLU A 5 -13.84 5.70 19.75
CA GLU A 5 -13.17 6.80 19.05
C GLU A 5 -11.99 7.31 19.89
N GLY A 6 -10.76 6.99 19.47
CA GLY A 6 -9.62 7.75 19.93
C GLY A 6 -9.83 9.18 19.44
N LYS A 7 -9.94 10.16 20.34
CA LYS A 7 -9.82 11.56 19.94
C LYS A 7 -8.32 11.91 19.93
N PRO A 8 -7.86 12.83 19.07
CA PRO A 8 -6.44 13.16 18.97
C PRO A 8 -5.86 13.70 20.28
N ILE A 9 -4.56 13.47 20.48
CA ILE A 9 -3.80 14.02 21.60
C ILE A 9 -3.24 15.36 21.17
N TYR A 10 -3.66 16.45 21.82
CA TYR A 10 -3.12 17.78 21.54
C TYR A 10 -2.02 18.09 22.54
N ILE A 11 -0.84 18.50 22.06
CA ILE A 11 0.24 18.96 22.93
C ILE A 11 0.52 20.43 22.64
N VAL A 12 0.21 21.29 23.62
CA VAL A 12 0.52 22.72 23.59
C VAL A 12 1.93 22.94 24.15
N MET A 13 2.86 23.29 23.26
CA MET A 13 4.27 23.47 23.58
C MET A 13 4.75 24.92 23.41
N GLY A 14 5.93 25.20 23.97
CA GLY A 14 6.59 26.51 23.93
C GLY A 14 7.32 26.80 25.24
N VAL A 15 8.04 27.91 25.31
CA VAL A 15 8.77 28.35 26.50
C VAL A 15 7.82 28.74 27.65
N ALA A 16 8.34 28.87 28.87
CA ALA A 16 7.61 29.34 30.03
C ALA A 16 7.05 30.75 29.78
N GLY A 17 5.86 31.04 30.32
CA GLY A 17 5.23 32.36 30.17
C GLY A 17 4.57 32.64 28.81
N VAL A 18 4.74 31.79 27.79
CA VAL A 18 4.12 32.00 26.45
C VAL A 18 2.59 31.86 26.44
N GLY A 19 2.00 31.22 27.46
CA GLY A 19 0.54 31.04 27.57
C GLY A 19 0.03 29.62 27.33
N LYS A 20 0.90 28.60 27.47
CA LYS A 20 0.56 27.18 27.30
C LYS A 20 -0.68 26.76 28.11
N THR A 21 -0.63 26.89 29.44
CA THR A 21 -1.70 26.46 30.35
C THR A 21 -3.05 27.09 30.02
N SER A 22 -3.07 28.41 29.77
CA SER A 22 -4.31 29.13 29.44
C SER A 22 -4.91 28.64 28.12
N THR A 23 -4.07 28.48 27.09
CA THR A 23 -4.49 27.99 25.77
C THR A 23 -4.96 26.54 25.84
N ALA A 24 -4.20 25.68 26.53
CA ALA A 24 -4.50 24.26 26.66
C ALA A 24 -5.79 24.00 27.44
N LYS A 25 -6.03 24.72 28.55
CA LYS A 25 -7.30 24.64 29.30
C LYS A 25 -8.49 25.07 28.46
N ALA A 26 -8.36 26.18 27.73
CA ALA A 26 -9.44 26.69 26.88
C ALA A 26 -9.74 25.74 25.72
N LEU A 27 -8.70 25.16 25.10
CA LEU A 27 -8.83 24.16 24.05
C LEU A 27 -9.49 22.88 24.55
N ALA A 28 -9.08 22.37 25.72
CA ALA A 28 -9.67 21.19 26.34
C ALA A 28 -11.16 21.39 26.64
N SER A 29 -11.52 22.58 27.13
CA SER A 29 -12.91 22.95 27.38
C SER A 29 -13.74 22.99 26.09
N GLU A 30 -13.22 23.60 25.03
CA GLU A 30 -13.94 23.69 23.74
C GLU A 30 -14.12 22.33 23.08
N LEU A 31 -13.09 21.49 23.11
CA LEU A 31 -13.11 20.15 22.51
C LEU A 31 -13.82 19.11 23.39
N ASN A 32 -14.19 19.49 24.62
CA ASN A 32 -14.77 18.62 25.63
C ASN A 32 -13.93 17.34 25.86
N ILE A 33 -12.64 17.52 26.14
CA ILE A 33 -11.65 16.48 26.44
C ILE A 33 -10.81 16.85 27.68
N PRO A 34 -10.21 15.88 28.40
CA PRO A 34 -9.45 16.17 29.61
C PRO A 34 -8.18 17.01 29.35
N PHE A 35 -7.85 17.86 30.32
CA PHE A 35 -6.63 18.67 30.34
C PHE A 35 -5.62 18.09 31.35
N PHE A 36 -4.35 18.04 30.98
CA PHE A 36 -3.24 17.67 31.84
C PHE A 36 -2.12 18.72 31.79
N GLU A 37 -1.67 19.18 32.96
CA GLU A 37 -0.55 20.12 33.07
C GLU A 37 0.77 19.34 33.08
N GLY A 38 1.56 19.47 32.02
CA GLY A 38 2.84 18.78 31.85
C GLY A 38 3.84 19.04 32.96
N ASP A 39 3.81 20.24 33.56
CA ASP A 39 4.73 20.59 34.64
C ASP A 39 4.45 19.78 35.94
N GLU A 40 3.23 19.23 36.11
CA GLU A 40 2.86 18.37 37.26
C GLU A 40 3.50 16.96 37.19
N PHE A 41 4.02 16.57 36.02
CA PHE A 41 4.67 15.26 35.83
C PHE A 41 6.17 15.28 36.16
N HIS A 42 6.73 16.44 36.55
CA HIS A 42 8.13 16.50 36.94
C HIS A 42 8.35 15.79 38.29
N PRO A 43 9.41 14.97 38.41
CA PRO A 43 9.79 14.40 39.70
C PRO A 43 10.27 15.50 40.68
N PRO A 44 10.21 15.26 42.01
CA PRO A 44 10.58 16.26 43.01
C PRO A 44 11.97 16.86 42.84
N GLU A 45 12.94 16.07 42.36
CA GLU A 45 14.31 16.50 42.10
C GLU A 45 14.37 17.56 41.00
N ASN A 46 13.58 17.41 39.94
CA ASN A 46 13.49 18.36 38.84
C ASN A 46 12.84 19.67 39.29
N ILE A 47 11.76 19.57 40.08
CA ILE A 47 11.09 20.76 40.65
C ILE A 47 12.07 21.54 41.53
N LYS A 48 12.82 20.85 42.39
CA LYS A 48 13.85 21.47 43.24
C LYS A 48 14.93 22.17 42.40
N LYS A 49 15.50 21.47 41.42
CA LYS A 49 16.55 22.00 40.54
C LYS A 49 16.11 23.27 39.81
N MET A 50 14.89 23.28 39.26
CA MET A 50 14.31 24.47 38.62
C MET A 50 14.00 25.59 39.62
N THR A 51 13.54 25.27 40.83
CA THR A 51 13.28 26.26 41.89
C THR A 51 14.58 26.94 42.33
N ASP A 52 15.68 26.19 42.37
CA ASP A 52 17.02 26.68 42.68
C ASP A 52 17.66 27.47 41.51
N GLY A 53 16.96 27.63 40.37
CA GLY A 53 17.40 28.40 39.22
C GLY A 53 18.24 27.64 38.20
N TYR A 54 18.47 26.34 38.38
CA TYR A 54 19.26 25.53 37.48
C TYR A 54 18.40 24.91 36.36
N PRO A 55 18.81 25.01 35.08
CA PRO A 55 18.08 24.38 33.98
C PRO A 55 18.19 22.85 34.01
N LEU A 56 17.17 22.17 33.48
CA LEU A 56 17.17 20.72 33.30
C LEU A 56 17.91 20.32 32.01
N ASN A 57 18.78 19.31 32.09
CA ASN A 57 19.46 18.70 30.95
C ASN A 57 18.65 17.52 30.36
N ASP A 58 19.23 16.82 29.38
CA ASP A 58 18.57 15.69 28.69
C ASP A 58 18.28 14.50 29.63
N GLU A 59 19.17 14.22 30.57
CA GLU A 59 19.05 13.11 31.53
C GLU A 59 17.95 13.40 32.56
N ASP A 60 17.91 14.62 33.10
CA ASP A 60 16.88 15.07 34.04
C ASP A 60 15.46 14.90 33.45
N ARG A 61 15.30 15.10 32.13
CA ARG A 61 14.00 15.07 31.45
C ARG A 61 13.47 13.68 31.12
N GLN A 62 14.28 12.62 31.20
CA GLN A 62 13.84 11.28 30.81
C GLN A 62 12.65 10.77 31.64
N ALA A 63 12.72 10.92 32.97
CA ALA A 63 11.65 10.46 33.86
C ALA A 63 10.33 11.21 33.61
N TRP A 64 10.42 12.51 33.35
CA TRP A 64 9.29 13.38 33.01
C TRP A 64 8.63 12.99 31.68
N LEU A 65 9.43 12.78 30.62
CA LEU A 65 8.92 12.33 29.31
C LEU A 65 8.24 10.96 29.40
N LYS A 66 8.82 10.03 30.20
CA LYS A 66 8.22 8.73 30.46
C LYS A 66 6.88 8.84 31.17
N ALA A 67 6.75 9.76 32.14
CA ALA A 67 5.50 9.99 32.85
C ALA A 67 4.41 10.57 31.93
N ILE A 68 4.76 11.55 31.08
CA ILE A 68 3.85 12.10 30.07
C ILE A 68 3.42 11.01 29.08
N ALA A 69 4.35 10.25 28.49
CA ALA A 69 4.04 9.15 27.58
C ALA A 69 3.12 8.11 28.24
N GLY A 70 3.40 7.75 29.50
CA GLY A 70 2.55 6.83 30.26
C GLY A 70 1.14 7.37 30.48
N GLN A 71 0.98 8.69 30.66
CA GLN A 71 -0.35 9.30 30.79
C GLN A 71 -1.08 9.40 29.45
N ILE A 72 -0.39 9.76 28.36
CA ILE A 72 -0.94 9.73 27.00
C ILE A 72 -1.52 8.34 26.71
N ASN A 73 -0.76 7.27 26.99
CA ASN A 73 -1.19 5.90 26.76
C ASN A 73 -2.39 5.46 27.61
N ARG A 74 -2.68 6.13 28.74
CA ARG A 74 -3.88 5.84 29.56
C ARG A 74 -5.14 6.52 29.05
N VAL A 75 -4.98 7.63 28.32
CA VAL A 75 -6.08 8.48 27.87
C VAL A 75 -6.35 8.35 26.38
N GLU A 76 -5.42 7.79 25.61
CA GLU A 76 -5.59 7.57 24.17
C GLU A 76 -6.85 6.75 23.85
N ASP A 77 -7.16 5.73 24.65
CA ASP A 77 -8.36 4.89 24.50
C ASP A 77 -9.63 5.49 25.13
N LYS A 78 -9.54 6.67 25.77
CA LYS A 78 -10.63 7.27 26.57
C LYS A 78 -11.19 8.57 25.98
N GLY A 79 -10.93 8.83 24.70
CA GLY A 79 -11.43 10.02 24.00
C GLY A 79 -10.48 11.22 24.06
N GLY A 80 -9.17 11.00 23.95
CA GLY A 80 -8.16 12.04 23.74
C GLY A 80 -7.93 12.99 24.92
N ALA A 81 -6.99 13.92 24.78
CA ALA A 81 -6.63 14.86 25.83
C ALA A 81 -5.81 16.04 25.29
N VAL A 82 -5.78 17.15 26.05
CA VAL A 82 -4.85 18.26 25.83
C VAL A 82 -3.79 18.27 26.93
N PHE A 83 -2.53 18.26 26.55
CA PHE A 83 -1.39 18.42 27.45
C PHE A 83 -0.71 19.76 27.23
N THR A 84 -0.20 20.37 28.28
CA THR A 84 0.96 21.27 28.12
C THR A 84 2.24 20.42 28.13
N CYS A 85 3.23 20.78 27.32
CA CYS A 85 4.52 20.09 27.37
C CYS A 85 5.65 21.00 26.88
N SER A 86 6.66 21.22 27.72
CA SER A 86 7.87 21.96 27.35
C SER A 86 8.90 21.04 26.66
N ALA A 87 8.47 20.26 25.67
CA ALA A 87 9.33 19.39 24.85
C ALA A 87 10.11 20.21 23.81
N LEU A 88 11.10 20.96 24.30
CA LEU A 88 11.79 22.00 23.52
C LEU A 88 12.72 21.43 22.43
N LYS A 89 13.23 20.20 22.58
CA LYS A 89 14.07 19.52 21.58
C LYS A 89 13.28 18.49 20.76
N GLU A 90 13.70 18.26 19.51
CA GLU A 90 13.10 17.28 18.59
C GLU A 90 13.13 15.87 19.16
N ILE A 91 14.27 15.46 19.74
CA ILE A 91 14.43 14.14 20.35
C ILE A 91 13.38 13.85 21.45
N TYR A 92 12.89 14.87 22.16
CA TYR A 92 11.83 14.70 23.15
C TYR A 92 10.47 14.48 22.50
N ARG A 93 10.22 15.15 21.37
CA ARG A 93 8.97 15.04 20.62
C ARG A 93 8.89 13.68 19.94
N GLU A 94 9.96 13.25 19.28
CA GLU A 94 10.10 11.90 18.72
C GLU A 94 9.90 10.82 19.80
N TYR A 95 10.47 11.01 20.99
CA TYR A 95 10.29 10.07 22.10
C TYR A 95 8.81 9.85 22.45
N LEU A 96 8.01 10.93 22.47
CA LEU A 96 6.58 10.87 22.75
C LEU A 96 5.80 10.28 21.57
N MET A 97 6.06 10.73 20.35
CA MET A 97 5.37 10.27 19.14
C MET A 97 5.58 8.77 18.89
N ASN A 98 6.77 8.25 19.18
CA ASN A 98 7.09 6.83 18.99
C ASN A 98 6.53 5.88 20.07
N ARG A 99 5.84 6.40 21.10
CA ARG A 99 5.37 5.62 22.26
C ARG A 99 3.87 5.66 22.50
N THR A 100 3.11 6.35 21.64
CA THR A 100 1.66 6.40 21.65
C THR A 100 1.09 5.78 20.38
N ARG A 101 -0.13 5.25 20.46
CA ARG A 101 -0.89 4.79 19.29
C ARG A 101 -1.68 5.93 18.65
N SER A 102 -2.04 6.93 19.45
CA SER A 102 -2.76 8.10 18.96
C SER A 102 -1.83 9.10 18.28
N ARG A 103 -2.33 9.73 17.23
CA ARG A 103 -1.65 10.85 16.59
C ARG A 103 -1.56 12.03 17.56
N ILE A 104 -0.36 12.58 17.71
CA ILE A 104 -0.11 13.81 18.47
C ILE A 104 -0.21 15.01 17.53
N GLU A 105 -1.18 15.90 17.78
CA GLU A 105 -1.26 17.22 17.14
C GLU A 105 -0.52 18.25 17.99
N TRP A 106 0.65 18.66 17.52
CA TRP A 106 1.49 19.65 18.18
C TRP A 106 0.96 21.07 17.94
N ILE A 107 0.87 21.87 19.00
CA ILE A 107 0.50 23.28 18.95
C ILE A 107 1.66 24.07 19.57
N TYR A 108 2.52 24.64 18.74
CA TYR A 108 3.65 25.43 19.17
C TYR A 108 3.27 26.90 19.33
N LEU A 109 3.25 27.35 20.58
CA LEU A 109 3.06 28.75 20.94
C LEU A 109 4.41 29.46 21.02
N TYR A 110 4.53 30.59 20.33
CA TYR A 110 5.77 31.36 20.30
C TYR A 110 5.54 32.87 20.42
N GLU A 111 6.55 33.57 20.95
CA GLU A 111 6.66 35.03 20.96
C GLU A 111 8.12 35.47 21.22
N SER A 112 8.45 36.75 21.04
CA SER A 112 9.80 37.27 21.30
C SER A 112 10.22 37.12 22.76
N PHE A 113 11.53 36.94 22.99
CA PHE A 113 12.11 36.83 24.32
C PHE A 113 11.72 38.01 25.22
N GLU A 114 11.83 39.23 24.70
CA GLU A 114 11.54 40.48 25.42
C GLU A 114 10.08 40.51 25.87
N THR A 115 9.16 40.15 24.97
CA THR A 115 7.72 40.16 25.26
C THR A 115 7.37 39.15 26.34
N ILE A 116 7.96 37.95 26.29
CA ILE A 116 7.72 36.92 27.31
C ILE A 116 8.33 37.34 28.66
N ARG A 117 9.57 37.85 28.66
CA ARG A 117 10.23 38.37 29.85
C ARG A 117 9.41 39.45 30.53
N ASP A 118 8.88 40.41 29.75
CA ASP A 118 8.10 41.52 30.28
C ASP A 118 6.73 41.05 30.82
N ARG A 119 6.08 40.10 30.13
CA ARG A 119 4.87 39.42 30.64
C ARG A 119 5.13 38.72 31.97
N MET A 120 6.25 38.02 32.11
CA MET A 120 6.59 37.30 33.34
C MET A 120 6.90 38.26 34.49
N ARG A 121 7.61 39.36 34.24
CA ARG A 121 7.86 40.42 35.24
C ARG A 121 6.58 41.08 35.76
N SER A 122 5.55 41.16 34.93
CA SER A 122 4.26 41.76 35.31
C SER A 122 3.37 40.87 36.20
N ARG A 123 3.68 39.57 36.34
CA ARG A 123 2.92 38.64 37.19
C ARG A 123 3.32 38.81 38.65
N ARG A 124 2.38 39.24 39.49
CA ARG A 124 2.63 39.54 40.93
C ARG A 124 2.79 38.32 41.84
N GLU A 125 2.52 37.10 41.37
CA GLU A 125 2.44 35.88 42.20
C GLU A 125 3.46 34.77 41.84
N HIS A 126 4.28 34.94 40.79
CA HIS A 126 5.30 33.95 40.44
C HIS A 126 6.65 34.62 40.21
N PHE A 127 7.55 34.46 41.17
CA PHE A 127 8.96 34.84 41.05
C PHE A 127 9.63 33.84 40.08
N PHE A 128 9.75 34.20 38.80
CA PHE A 128 10.40 33.36 37.80
C PHE A 128 11.82 33.88 37.54
N ASN A 129 12.83 33.02 37.69
CA ASN A 129 14.23 33.37 37.45
C ASN A 129 14.45 33.68 35.95
N PRO A 130 14.86 34.91 35.56
CA PRO A 130 15.15 35.27 34.17
C PRO A 130 16.16 34.34 33.47
N GLU A 131 17.09 33.74 34.22
CA GLU A 131 18.11 32.82 33.69
C GLU A 131 17.49 31.54 33.11
N LEU A 132 16.39 31.06 33.68
CA LEU A 132 15.66 29.90 33.15
C LEU A 132 14.98 30.22 31.82
N LEU A 133 14.50 31.45 31.62
CA LEU A 133 13.90 31.84 30.34
C LEU A 133 14.94 31.83 29.24
N THR A 134 16.14 32.37 29.50
CA THR A 134 17.26 32.35 28.56
C THR A 134 17.60 30.93 28.16
N SER A 135 17.80 30.03 29.14
CA SER A 135 18.11 28.62 28.85
C SER A 135 17.06 27.91 28.00
N GLN A 136 15.78 28.27 28.14
CA GLN A 136 14.70 27.65 27.37
C GLN A 136 14.69 28.11 25.92
N PHE A 137 14.98 29.39 25.66
CA PHE A 137 15.16 29.88 24.29
C PHE A 137 16.40 29.26 23.63
N ASP A 138 17.50 29.13 24.38
CA ASP A 138 18.73 28.49 23.88
C ASP A 138 18.53 27.00 23.57
N THR A 139 17.63 26.33 24.30
CA THR A 139 17.30 24.90 24.10
C THR A 139 16.21 24.66 23.05
N LEU A 140 15.46 25.70 22.66
CA LEU A 140 14.29 25.55 21.80
C LEU A 140 14.71 25.25 20.36
N GLU A 141 14.33 24.06 19.90
CA GLU A 141 14.35 23.65 18.51
C GLU A 141 12.90 23.74 17.99
N PRO A 142 12.51 24.81 17.28
CA PRO A 142 11.14 24.96 16.81
C PRO A 142 10.75 23.79 15.89
N PRO A 143 9.61 23.11 16.11
CA PRO A 143 9.22 21.99 15.27
C PRO A 143 8.90 22.46 13.86
N ALA A 144 9.29 21.74 12.82
CA ALA A 144 8.91 22.05 11.42
C ALA A 144 7.44 21.71 11.11
N TYR A 145 6.74 21.08 12.06
CA TYR A 145 5.39 20.55 11.94
C TYR A 145 4.47 21.11 13.05
N GLY A 146 3.19 20.74 12.99
CA GLY A 146 2.17 21.17 13.95
C GLY A 146 1.61 22.58 13.67
N ILE A 147 0.72 23.04 14.55
CA ILE A 147 0.10 24.36 14.48
C ILE A 147 1.00 25.37 15.17
N HIS A 148 1.52 26.33 14.41
CA HIS A 148 2.37 27.40 14.91
C HIS A 148 1.53 28.63 15.19
N MET A 149 1.45 29.06 16.45
CA MET A 149 0.62 30.19 16.84
C MET A 149 1.42 31.24 17.62
N ARG A 150 1.55 32.41 17.02
CA ARG A 150 2.13 33.57 17.70
C ARG A 150 1.16 34.08 18.77
N THR A 151 1.64 34.30 19.98
CA THR A 151 0.78 34.71 21.12
C THR A 151 0.66 36.22 21.28
N ASN A 152 0.69 36.97 20.17
CA ASN A 152 0.52 38.42 20.13
C ASN A 152 -0.95 38.86 20.15
N LEU A 153 -1.90 37.92 20.09
CA LEU A 153 -3.34 38.14 20.14
C LEU A 153 -3.91 37.83 21.54
N SER A 154 -5.15 38.25 21.79
CA SER A 154 -5.87 37.84 23.01
C SER A 154 -6.03 36.31 23.06
N PRO A 155 -6.09 35.69 24.26
CA PRO A 155 -6.24 34.25 24.41
C PRO A 155 -7.40 33.65 23.59
N GLU A 156 -8.54 34.35 23.55
CA GLU A 156 -9.72 33.95 22.78
C GLU A 156 -9.47 33.93 21.26
N LYS A 157 -8.80 34.96 20.73
CA LYS A 157 -8.44 35.00 19.30
C LYS A 157 -7.40 33.94 18.95
N THR A 158 -6.45 33.70 19.84
CA THR A 158 -5.45 32.62 19.70
C THR A 158 -6.14 31.26 19.66
N LEU A 159 -7.08 31.00 20.57
CA LEU A 159 -7.87 29.78 20.60
C LEU A 159 -8.70 29.60 19.32
N ASN A 160 -9.44 30.62 18.90
CA ASN A 160 -10.26 30.56 17.68
C ASN A 160 -9.42 30.22 16.44
N LYS A 161 -8.22 30.80 16.32
CA LYS A 161 -7.29 30.45 15.24
C LYS A 161 -6.81 29.01 15.34
N ILE A 162 -6.44 28.54 16.53
CA ILE A 162 -6.03 27.15 16.75
C ILE A 162 -7.17 26.19 16.34
N LEU A 163 -8.40 26.45 16.77
CA LEU A 163 -9.57 25.64 16.39
C LEU A 163 -9.83 25.66 14.88
N GLN A 164 -9.62 26.79 14.21
CA GLN A 164 -9.70 26.88 12.76
C GLN A 164 -8.62 26.01 12.08
N GLU A 165 -7.37 26.08 12.54
CA GLU A 165 -6.28 25.25 12.01
C GLU A 165 -6.50 23.75 12.26
N ILE A 166 -7.08 23.37 13.40
CA ILE A 166 -7.47 21.98 13.71
C ILE A 166 -8.54 21.48 12.72
N LYS A 167 -9.50 22.34 12.36
CA LYS A 167 -10.60 22.01 11.45
C LYS A 167 -10.20 21.96 9.98
N LYS A 168 -9.00 22.45 9.60
CA LYS A 168 -8.58 22.45 8.20
C LYS A 168 -8.33 21.03 7.71
N PRO A 169 -8.81 20.69 6.50
CA PRO A 169 -8.52 19.40 5.89
C PRO A 169 -7.02 19.25 5.65
N LYS A 170 -6.47 18.07 5.93
CA LYS A 170 -5.08 17.71 5.66
C LYS A 170 -4.90 17.20 4.22
N ILE A 171 -5.98 16.72 3.61
CA ILE A 171 -6.01 16.15 2.26
C ILE A 171 -7.40 16.33 1.63
N GLY A 172 -7.42 16.48 0.31
CA GLY A 172 -8.65 16.46 -0.48
C GLY A 172 -8.73 15.21 -1.35
N ILE A 173 -9.90 14.59 -1.46
CA ILE A 173 -10.14 13.45 -2.36
C ILE A 173 -11.01 13.92 -3.54
N ILE A 174 -10.53 13.65 -4.76
CA ILE A 174 -11.28 13.82 -6.01
C ILE A 174 -11.67 12.44 -6.54
N GLY A 175 -12.97 12.18 -6.64
CA GLY A 175 -13.52 10.92 -7.13
C GLY A 175 -14.03 10.03 -6.00
N LEU A 176 -15.36 9.91 -5.92
CA LEU A 176 -16.07 9.18 -4.86
C LEU A 176 -16.78 7.94 -5.40
N GLY A 177 -16.08 7.13 -6.19
CA GLY A 177 -16.47 5.74 -6.39
C GLY A 177 -16.27 4.92 -5.10
N VAL A 178 -16.59 3.62 -5.15
CA VAL A 178 -16.48 2.70 -4.00
C VAL A 178 -15.13 2.81 -3.26
N MET A 179 -14.02 2.83 -4.00
CA MET A 179 -12.68 2.98 -3.42
C MET A 179 -12.46 4.36 -2.76
N GLY A 180 -12.94 5.43 -3.39
CA GLY A 180 -12.76 6.81 -2.89
C GLY A 180 -13.56 7.06 -1.63
N GLN A 181 -14.79 6.54 -1.57
CA GLN A 181 -15.62 6.57 -0.37
C GLN A 181 -15.00 5.74 0.77
N GLY A 182 -14.53 4.53 0.47
CA GLY A 182 -13.84 3.67 1.43
C GLY A 182 -12.61 4.36 2.04
N LEU A 183 -11.75 4.97 1.21
CA LEU A 183 -10.58 5.72 1.68
C LEU A 183 -10.95 6.98 2.49
N ALA A 184 -12.00 7.72 2.09
CA ALA A 184 -12.45 8.89 2.83
C ALA A 184 -12.93 8.52 4.25
N LEU A 185 -13.68 7.42 4.37
CA LEU A 185 -14.10 6.89 5.67
C LEU A 185 -12.92 6.37 6.49
N ASN A 186 -11.99 5.63 5.87
CA ASN A 186 -10.79 5.16 6.54
C ASN A 186 -9.91 6.32 7.06
N MET A 187 -9.77 7.38 6.27
CA MET A 187 -9.11 8.61 6.72
C MET A 187 -9.81 9.23 7.94
N ALA A 188 -11.15 9.30 7.92
CA ALA A 188 -11.91 9.84 9.04
C ALA A 188 -11.79 8.98 10.32
N ASP A 189 -11.85 7.65 10.20
CA ASP A 189 -11.59 6.71 11.31
C ASP A 189 -10.21 6.93 11.93
N ASN A 190 -9.21 7.23 11.10
CA ASN A 190 -7.85 7.52 11.51
C ASN A 190 -7.61 9.01 11.83
N GLN A 191 -8.68 9.77 12.09
CA GLN A 191 -8.65 11.18 12.51
C GLN A 191 -7.93 12.11 11.52
N VAL A 192 -7.89 11.74 10.24
CA VAL A 192 -7.41 12.59 9.16
C VAL A 192 -8.58 13.43 8.67
N SER A 193 -8.51 14.74 8.90
CA SER A 193 -9.48 15.67 8.33
C SER A 193 -9.37 15.65 6.80
N VAL A 194 -10.44 15.22 6.14
CA VAL A 194 -10.51 15.07 4.68
C VAL A 194 -11.68 15.89 4.13
N THR A 195 -11.44 16.54 3.00
CA THR A 195 -12.51 17.16 2.21
C THR A 195 -12.69 16.38 0.91
N VAL A 196 -13.94 16.28 0.45
CA VAL A 196 -14.28 15.43 -0.68
C VAL A 196 -14.87 16.25 -1.83
N TYR A 197 -14.51 15.86 -3.05
CA TYR A 197 -15.02 16.45 -4.27
C TYR A 197 -15.40 15.36 -5.26
N ASN A 198 -16.55 15.56 -5.91
CA ASN A 198 -16.92 14.82 -7.10
C ASN A 198 -17.54 15.79 -8.10
N ARG A 199 -17.22 15.62 -9.38
CA ARG A 199 -17.84 16.40 -10.45
C ARG A 199 -19.33 16.08 -10.53
N GLU A 200 -20.10 17.05 -11.02
CA GLU A 200 -21.52 16.89 -11.34
C GLU A 200 -21.66 16.55 -12.82
N VAL A 201 -22.16 15.35 -13.13
CA VAL A 201 -22.48 14.92 -14.49
C VAL A 201 -23.95 14.56 -14.54
N ARG A 202 -24.74 15.37 -15.24
CA ARG A 202 -26.19 15.19 -15.33
C ARG A 202 -26.53 13.78 -15.86
N GLY A 203 -27.38 13.07 -15.12
CA GLY A 203 -27.82 11.71 -15.43
C GLY A 203 -26.81 10.59 -15.15
N ALA A 204 -25.63 10.90 -14.58
CA ALA A 204 -24.61 9.89 -14.28
C ALA A 204 -23.98 10.05 -12.89
N GLU A 205 -23.50 11.24 -12.54
CA GLU A 205 -22.80 11.55 -11.30
C GLU A 205 -23.45 12.79 -10.67
N GLU A 206 -24.66 12.66 -10.12
CA GLU A 206 -25.40 13.78 -9.53
C GLU A 206 -25.35 13.73 -7.99
N ASN A 207 -24.96 14.85 -7.36
CA ASN A 207 -24.91 15.04 -5.91
C ASN A 207 -24.04 14.00 -5.15
N ILE A 208 -23.11 13.31 -5.80
CA ILE A 208 -22.35 12.21 -5.18
C ILE A 208 -21.62 12.65 -3.91
N ALA A 209 -20.91 13.78 -3.95
CA ALA A 209 -20.17 14.29 -2.80
C ALA A 209 -21.08 14.74 -1.65
N ARG A 210 -22.24 15.31 -1.99
CA ARG A 210 -23.26 15.69 -1.02
C ARG A 210 -23.89 14.48 -0.36
N ASN A 211 -24.35 13.51 -1.15
CA ASN A 211 -24.99 12.29 -0.66
C ASN A 211 -24.05 11.53 0.27
N PHE A 212 -22.76 11.38 -0.12
CA PHE A 212 -21.75 10.77 0.73
C PHE A 212 -21.62 11.48 2.09
N ALA A 213 -21.58 12.82 2.10
CA ALA A 213 -21.48 13.57 3.35
C ALA A 213 -22.77 13.47 4.19
N ASP A 214 -23.94 13.53 3.56
CA ASP A 214 -25.24 13.46 4.21
C ASP A 214 -25.51 12.05 4.81
N GLU A 215 -25.09 10.98 4.13
CA GLU A 215 -25.19 9.59 4.58
C GLU A 215 -24.29 9.31 5.79
N ASN A 216 -23.15 10.00 5.90
CA ASN A 216 -22.15 9.76 6.94
C ASN A 216 -22.12 10.82 8.04
N LYS A 217 -23.00 11.83 8.00
CA LYS A 217 -23.01 12.99 8.91
C LYS A 217 -23.14 12.65 10.40
N GLU A 218 -23.73 11.50 10.73
CA GLU A 218 -23.90 11.04 12.11
C GLU A 218 -22.59 10.51 12.70
N LEU A 219 -21.67 10.07 11.84
CA LEU A 219 -20.36 9.53 12.24
C LEU A 219 -19.26 10.59 12.05
N TYR A 220 -19.26 11.28 10.91
CA TYR A 220 -18.18 12.18 10.52
C TYR A 220 -18.71 13.44 9.83
N HIS A 221 -18.02 14.55 10.06
CA HIS A 221 -18.26 15.79 9.32
C HIS A 221 -17.34 15.89 8.10
N PHE A 222 -17.86 15.54 6.92
CA PHE A 222 -17.16 15.74 5.66
C PHE A 222 -17.50 17.08 5.04
N SER A 223 -16.50 17.95 4.85
CA SER A 223 -16.64 19.11 3.96
C SER A 223 -16.65 18.62 2.52
N TRP A 224 -17.71 18.91 1.77
CA TRP A 224 -17.91 18.41 0.41
C TRP A 224 -18.10 19.56 -0.59
N PHE A 225 -17.69 19.32 -1.84
CA PHE A 225 -17.76 20.31 -2.92
C PHE A 225 -18.11 19.65 -4.26
N SER A 226 -18.89 20.35 -5.07
CA SER A 226 -19.11 20.06 -6.50
C SER A 226 -18.46 21.10 -7.43
N ASP A 227 -17.92 22.16 -6.85
CA ASP A 227 -17.20 23.25 -7.51
C ASP A 227 -15.70 23.13 -7.19
N LEU A 228 -14.88 22.96 -8.23
CA LEU A 228 -13.45 22.66 -8.08
C LEU A 228 -12.68 23.85 -7.49
N GLU A 229 -13.01 25.08 -7.88
CA GLU A 229 -12.33 26.27 -7.36
C GLU A 229 -12.58 26.44 -5.86
N LYS A 230 -13.82 26.20 -5.41
CA LYS A 230 -14.18 26.25 -3.98
C LYS A 230 -13.48 25.14 -3.19
N PHE A 231 -13.42 23.93 -3.73
CA PHE A 231 -12.68 22.82 -3.13
C PHE A 231 -11.19 23.17 -2.92
N LEU A 232 -10.53 23.68 -3.96
CA LEU A 232 -9.11 24.03 -3.89
C LEU A 232 -8.80 25.25 -3.02
N LYS A 233 -9.75 26.18 -2.88
CA LYS A 233 -9.62 27.30 -1.92
C LYS A 233 -9.78 26.86 -0.47
N TYR A 234 -10.52 25.79 -0.23
CA TYR A 234 -10.73 25.25 1.11
C TYR A 234 -9.52 24.45 1.62
N LEU A 235 -8.74 23.84 0.71
CA LEU A 235 -7.52 23.12 1.06
C LEU A 235 -6.39 24.07 1.48
N PRO A 236 -5.68 23.78 2.59
CA PRO A 236 -4.49 24.53 2.98
C PRO A 236 -3.35 24.30 1.99
N ARG A 237 -2.46 25.28 1.89
CA ARG A 237 -1.26 25.23 1.04
C ARG A 237 -0.02 24.84 1.86
N PRO A 238 0.94 24.10 1.28
CA PRO A 238 0.82 23.41 0.00
C PRO A 238 -0.23 22.29 0.08
N ARG A 239 -1.04 22.15 -0.98
CA ARG A 239 -2.21 21.27 -1.02
C ARG A 239 -1.79 19.83 -1.21
N ASN A 240 -2.55 18.91 -0.60
CA ASN A 240 -2.46 17.47 -0.87
C ASN A 240 -3.79 17.02 -1.49
N ILE A 241 -3.75 16.54 -2.74
CA ILE A 241 -4.93 16.17 -3.51
C ILE A 241 -4.78 14.73 -3.98
N LEU A 242 -5.62 13.84 -3.46
CA LEU A 242 -5.69 12.44 -3.88
C LEU A 242 -6.73 12.26 -4.98
N LEU A 243 -6.32 11.68 -6.09
CA LEU A 243 -7.17 11.34 -7.21
C LEU A 243 -7.56 9.86 -7.11
N MET A 244 -8.86 9.58 -7.03
CA MET A 244 -9.43 8.24 -7.09
C MET A 244 -10.44 8.17 -8.24
N VAL A 245 -9.92 8.36 -9.45
CA VAL A 245 -10.70 8.37 -10.69
C VAL A 245 -10.27 7.23 -11.62
N LYS A 246 -11.04 6.99 -12.68
CA LYS A 246 -10.71 5.97 -13.68
C LYS A 246 -9.35 6.28 -14.32
N ALA A 247 -8.48 5.27 -14.41
CA ALA A 247 -7.17 5.39 -15.03
C ALA A 247 -7.26 5.80 -16.52
N GLY A 248 -6.17 6.36 -17.05
CA GLY A 248 -6.06 6.85 -18.42
C GLY A 248 -6.53 8.30 -18.58
N PRO A 249 -7.20 8.66 -19.69
CA PRO A 249 -7.50 10.06 -20.03
C PRO A 249 -8.27 10.86 -18.98
N ALA A 250 -9.05 10.19 -18.13
CA ALA A 250 -9.80 10.87 -17.06
C ALA A 250 -8.87 11.48 -16.00
N VAL A 251 -7.75 10.84 -15.68
CA VAL A 251 -6.74 11.43 -14.76
C VAL A 251 -6.12 12.67 -15.40
N ASP A 252 -5.75 12.61 -16.68
CA ASP A 252 -5.15 13.74 -17.39
C ASP A 252 -6.09 14.95 -17.53
N SER A 253 -7.39 14.68 -17.72
CA SER A 253 -8.43 15.73 -17.69
C SER A 253 -8.48 16.42 -16.33
N VAL A 254 -8.51 15.64 -15.25
CA VAL A 254 -8.55 16.19 -13.88
C VAL A 254 -7.30 16.99 -13.59
N ILE A 255 -6.10 16.49 -13.93
CA ILE A 255 -4.85 17.24 -13.76
C ILE A 255 -4.91 18.56 -14.53
N SER A 256 -5.38 18.54 -15.77
CA SER A 256 -5.50 19.75 -16.61
C SER A 256 -6.45 20.79 -16.01
N GLU A 257 -7.56 20.35 -15.39
CA GLU A 257 -8.51 21.22 -14.69
C GLU A 257 -7.95 21.78 -13.37
N LEU A 258 -7.08 21.03 -12.69
CA LEU A 258 -6.42 21.46 -11.45
C LEU A 258 -5.35 22.53 -11.73
N LEU A 259 -4.56 22.35 -12.78
CA LEU A 259 -3.35 23.13 -13.07
C LEU A 259 -3.50 24.66 -12.97
N PRO A 260 -4.60 25.30 -13.44
CA PRO A 260 -4.78 26.76 -13.30
C PRO A 260 -4.83 27.28 -11.86
N TYR A 261 -5.10 26.39 -10.89
CA TYR A 261 -5.32 26.74 -9.48
C TYR A 261 -4.20 26.25 -8.54
N LEU A 262 -3.32 25.37 -9.05
CA LEU A 262 -2.21 24.82 -8.29
C LEU A 262 -1.07 25.82 -8.18
N GLU A 263 -0.39 25.78 -7.05
CA GLU A 263 0.78 26.59 -6.76
C GLU A 263 2.01 25.70 -6.56
N LYS A 264 3.18 26.34 -6.49
CA LYS A 264 4.43 25.68 -6.18
C LYS A 264 4.28 24.81 -4.93
N ASP A 265 4.85 23.61 -5.01
CA ASP A 265 4.87 22.57 -3.98
C ASP A 265 3.51 21.92 -3.69
N ASP A 266 2.42 22.27 -4.37
CA ASP A 266 1.17 21.49 -4.30
C ASP A 266 1.42 20.06 -4.79
N LEU A 267 0.72 19.10 -4.19
CA LEU A 267 0.92 17.66 -4.42
C LEU A 267 -0.35 17.01 -4.95
N ILE A 268 -0.21 16.33 -6.10
CA ILE A 268 -1.20 15.41 -6.65
C ILE A 268 -0.77 13.98 -6.35
N ILE A 269 -1.69 13.17 -5.81
CA ILE A 269 -1.50 11.75 -5.52
C ILE A 269 -2.48 10.97 -6.39
N ASP A 270 -2.01 10.38 -7.49
CA ASP A 270 -2.85 9.47 -8.28
C ASP A 270 -2.89 8.11 -7.60
N ALA A 271 -4.02 7.80 -6.97
CA ALA A 271 -4.27 6.55 -6.26
C ALA A 271 -5.04 5.52 -7.11
N GLY A 272 -5.21 5.80 -8.41
CA GLY A 272 -5.85 4.89 -9.36
C GLY A 272 -4.96 3.72 -9.76
N ASN A 273 -5.43 2.91 -10.71
CA ASN A 273 -4.63 1.88 -11.36
C ASN A 273 -4.02 2.42 -12.67
N SER A 274 -3.31 3.54 -12.60
CA SER A 274 -2.67 4.15 -13.78
C SER A 274 -1.50 3.30 -14.28
N HIS A 275 -1.22 3.38 -15.58
CA HIS A 275 -0.01 2.77 -16.14
C HIS A 275 1.23 3.55 -15.67
N TYR A 276 2.30 2.84 -15.35
CA TYR A 276 3.50 3.44 -14.76
C TYR A 276 4.20 4.47 -15.67
N GLU A 277 4.13 4.28 -17.00
CA GLU A 277 4.68 5.24 -17.97
C GLU A 277 3.87 6.54 -18.02
N ASP A 278 2.55 6.48 -17.81
CA ASP A 278 1.73 7.69 -17.68
C ASP A 278 2.15 8.49 -16.45
N THR A 279 2.47 7.81 -15.35
CA THR A 279 3.01 8.46 -14.16
C THR A 279 4.36 9.11 -14.43
N GLN A 280 5.28 8.43 -15.13
CA GLN A 280 6.56 9.04 -15.50
C GLN A 280 6.37 10.29 -16.35
N ARG A 281 5.48 10.23 -17.34
CA ARG A 281 5.12 11.38 -18.19
C ARG A 281 4.53 12.52 -17.36
N ARG A 282 3.54 12.24 -16.49
CA ARG A 282 2.89 13.25 -15.64
C ARG A 282 3.88 13.93 -14.70
N ILE A 283 4.80 13.17 -14.10
CA ILE A 283 5.88 13.72 -13.27
C ILE A 283 6.72 14.71 -14.09
N ALA A 284 7.16 14.34 -15.30
CA ALA A 284 7.96 15.20 -16.17
C ALA A 284 7.21 16.48 -16.60
N GLU A 285 5.91 16.37 -16.92
CA GLU A 285 5.07 17.50 -17.30
C GLU A 285 4.85 18.49 -16.15
N LEU A 286 4.61 17.97 -14.93
CA LEU A 286 4.32 18.77 -13.74
C LEU A 286 5.57 19.40 -13.12
N GLN A 287 6.76 18.85 -13.39
CA GLN A 287 8.03 19.39 -12.90
C GLN A 287 8.24 20.86 -13.33
N ASN A 288 7.88 21.21 -14.57
CA ASN A 288 7.98 22.59 -15.08
C ASN A 288 7.03 23.58 -14.39
N LYS A 289 6.04 23.07 -13.66
CA LYS A 289 5.07 23.85 -12.88
C LYS A 289 5.37 23.85 -11.38
N GLU A 290 6.48 23.22 -10.97
CA GLU A 290 6.84 23.02 -9.55
C GLU A 290 5.72 22.35 -8.75
N VAL A 291 4.92 21.50 -9.41
CA VAL A 291 3.87 20.68 -8.78
C VAL A 291 4.42 19.28 -8.55
N LEU A 292 4.26 18.77 -7.34
CA LEU A 292 4.68 17.44 -6.96
C LEU A 292 3.64 16.40 -7.40
N PHE A 293 4.11 15.22 -7.80
CA PHE A 293 3.24 14.12 -8.20
C PHE A 293 3.71 12.80 -7.57
N LEU A 294 2.77 12.04 -7.01
CA LEU A 294 2.96 10.68 -6.54
C LEU A 294 2.01 9.73 -7.28
N GLY A 295 2.56 8.69 -7.88
CA GLY A 295 1.78 7.55 -8.35
C GLY A 295 1.71 6.50 -7.26
N THR A 296 0.53 6.25 -6.73
CA THR A 296 0.33 5.47 -5.50
C THR A 296 -0.58 4.29 -5.76
N GLY A 297 -0.01 3.09 -5.83
CA GLY A 297 -0.82 1.88 -5.91
C GLY A 297 -1.59 1.62 -4.62
N VAL A 298 -2.90 1.35 -4.70
CA VAL A 298 -3.73 0.95 -3.54
C VAL A 298 -4.36 -0.42 -3.79
N SER A 299 -4.09 -1.41 -2.96
CA SER A 299 -4.65 -2.78 -3.06
C SER A 299 -5.46 -3.14 -1.81
N GLY A 300 -6.48 -3.99 -1.97
CA GLY A 300 -7.37 -4.44 -0.88
C GLY A 300 -8.87 -4.47 -1.20
N GLY A 301 -9.26 -4.00 -2.39
CA GLY A 301 -10.68 -3.91 -2.76
C GLY A 301 -11.45 -2.89 -1.91
N GLU A 302 -12.78 -2.99 -1.92
CA GLU A 302 -13.68 -2.12 -1.17
C GLU A 302 -13.45 -2.22 0.34
N GLU A 303 -13.39 -3.45 0.85
CA GLU A 303 -13.17 -3.72 2.27
C GLU A 303 -11.79 -3.23 2.73
N GLY A 304 -10.73 -3.51 1.94
CA GLY A 304 -9.39 -3.02 2.24
C GLY A 304 -9.31 -1.49 2.20
N ALA A 305 -9.95 -0.82 1.24
CA ALA A 305 -9.99 0.64 1.23
C ALA A 305 -10.57 1.23 2.52
N ARG A 306 -11.62 0.59 3.06
CA ARG A 306 -12.31 1.02 4.29
C ARG A 306 -11.54 0.70 5.57
N ASN A 307 -10.88 -0.45 5.64
CA ASN A 307 -10.35 -1.01 6.89
C ASN A 307 -8.81 -1.00 6.98
N GLY A 308 -8.12 -0.83 5.86
CA GLY A 308 -6.66 -0.89 5.79
C GLY A 308 -6.17 -1.52 4.50
N PRO A 309 -5.80 -0.74 3.47
CA PRO A 309 -5.24 -1.29 2.24
C PRO A 309 -3.72 -1.43 2.35
N SER A 310 -3.13 -2.11 1.37
CA SER A 310 -1.70 -1.98 1.06
C SER A 310 -1.48 -0.79 0.13
N ILE A 311 -0.51 0.08 0.45
CA ILE A 311 -0.28 1.36 -0.23
C ILE A 311 1.16 1.44 -0.73
N MET A 312 1.33 1.71 -2.02
CA MET A 312 2.58 1.62 -2.77
C MET A 312 2.92 2.96 -3.47
N PRO A 313 3.28 4.02 -2.72
CA PRO A 313 3.63 5.32 -3.28
C PRO A 313 4.99 5.31 -3.97
N GLY A 314 5.03 5.84 -5.19
CA GLY A 314 6.27 6.13 -5.93
C GLY A 314 6.25 7.54 -6.53
N GLY A 315 7.44 8.11 -6.73
CA GLY A 315 7.62 9.49 -7.19
C GLY A 315 8.64 10.24 -6.34
N SER A 316 8.39 11.51 -6.03
CA SER A 316 9.30 12.30 -5.18
C SER A 316 9.32 11.78 -3.74
N LYS A 317 10.52 11.57 -3.18
CA LYS A 317 10.67 11.16 -1.78
C LYS A 317 10.17 12.22 -0.81
N ASP A 318 10.47 13.50 -1.06
CA ASP A 318 9.99 14.63 -0.25
C ASP A 318 8.46 14.72 -0.26
N ALA A 319 7.85 14.43 -1.41
CA ALA A 319 6.40 14.35 -1.53
C ALA A 319 5.82 13.22 -0.67
N TYR A 320 6.45 12.04 -0.70
CA TYR A 320 6.06 10.92 0.16
C TYR A 320 6.20 11.27 1.64
N GLU A 321 7.34 11.77 2.07
CA GLU A 321 7.60 12.10 3.48
C GLU A 321 6.55 13.07 4.06
N ARG A 322 6.08 14.02 3.25
CA ARG A 322 4.98 14.93 3.62
C ARG A 322 3.66 14.20 3.92
N VAL A 323 3.30 13.19 3.12
CA VAL A 323 1.99 12.51 3.20
C VAL A 323 2.07 11.12 3.83
N ALA A 324 3.27 10.63 4.14
CA ALA A 324 3.52 9.35 4.80
C ALA A 324 2.70 9.23 6.09
N PRO A 325 2.61 10.24 6.99
CA PRO A 325 1.78 10.12 8.19
C PRO A 325 0.28 9.89 7.90
N ILE A 326 -0.22 10.33 6.75
CA ILE A 326 -1.61 10.12 6.31
C ILE A 326 -1.75 8.73 5.69
N LEU A 327 -0.85 8.35 4.78
CA LEU A 327 -0.92 7.07 4.08
C LEU A 327 -0.65 5.90 5.03
N GLU A 328 0.33 6.02 5.91
CA GLU A 328 0.66 5.02 6.91
C GLU A 328 -0.41 4.89 8.00
N SER A 329 -1.18 5.95 8.31
CA SER A 329 -2.27 5.84 9.30
C SER A 329 -3.40 4.98 8.78
N ILE A 330 -3.75 5.09 7.50
CA ILE A 330 -4.89 4.40 6.89
C ILE A 330 -4.55 3.00 6.36
N ALA A 331 -3.27 2.65 6.23
CA ALA A 331 -2.84 1.34 5.72
C ALA A 331 -3.09 0.20 6.72
N ALA A 332 -3.21 -1.03 6.22
CA ALA A 332 -3.19 -2.24 7.05
C ALA A 332 -1.91 -2.30 7.90
N ARG A 333 -1.92 -3.07 8.99
CA ARG A 333 -0.73 -3.34 9.80
C ARG A 333 -0.23 -4.77 9.54
N ASP A 334 1.08 -4.94 9.42
CA ASP A 334 1.69 -6.26 9.41
C ASP A 334 1.68 -6.91 10.81
N LYS A 335 2.17 -8.15 10.92
CA LYS A 335 2.22 -8.90 12.19
C LYS A 335 3.05 -8.23 13.30
N THR A 336 3.90 -7.26 12.96
CA THR A 336 4.73 -6.50 13.91
C THR A 336 4.09 -5.16 14.30
N GLY A 337 2.96 -4.81 13.69
CA GLY A 337 2.28 -3.53 13.87
C GLY A 337 2.76 -2.42 12.94
N LYS A 338 3.66 -2.69 11.98
CA LYS A 338 4.14 -1.69 11.02
C LYS A 338 3.14 -1.52 9.87
N ALA A 339 2.96 -0.30 9.37
CA ALA A 339 2.06 0.01 8.25
C ALA A 339 2.43 -0.81 6.99
N CYS A 340 1.45 -1.34 6.27
CA CYS A 340 1.58 -1.90 4.93
C CYS A 340 1.62 -0.77 3.89
N CYS A 341 2.45 0.23 4.16
CA CYS A 341 2.74 1.39 3.33
C CYS A 341 4.24 1.67 3.44
N SER A 342 4.90 1.92 2.32
CA SER A 342 6.30 2.31 2.27
C SER A 342 6.63 3.02 0.97
N TYR A 343 7.61 3.91 0.97
CA TYR A 343 8.13 4.51 -0.26
C TYR A 343 8.73 3.44 -1.16
N ILE A 344 8.18 3.31 -2.37
CA ILE A 344 8.59 2.27 -3.32
C ILE A 344 9.85 2.67 -4.08
N GLY A 345 9.95 3.93 -4.47
CA GLY A 345 11.06 4.43 -5.29
C GLY A 345 10.66 5.63 -6.15
N PRO A 346 11.54 6.12 -7.03
CA PRO A 346 11.29 7.28 -7.87
C PRO A 346 10.35 6.98 -9.05
N GLY A 347 9.90 8.05 -9.72
CA GLY A 347 9.14 7.95 -10.97
C GLY A 347 7.83 7.16 -10.85
N GLY A 348 7.58 6.27 -11.82
CA GLY A 348 6.37 5.44 -11.89
C GLY A 348 6.42 4.16 -11.05
N SER A 349 7.41 3.98 -10.18
CA SER A 349 7.68 2.73 -9.47
C SER A 349 6.47 2.20 -8.67
N GLY A 350 5.74 3.07 -7.97
CA GLY A 350 4.57 2.69 -7.16
C GLY A 350 3.46 2.05 -7.98
N HIS A 351 3.13 2.63 -9.14
CA HIS A 351 2.18 2.05 -10.07
C HIS A 351 2.73 0.81 -10.78
N PHE A 352 4.04 0.71 -11.03
CA PHE A 352 4.64 -0.50 -11.59
C PHE A 352 4.52 -1.69 -10.62
N VAL A 353 4.85 -1.48 -9.33
CA VAL A 353 4.70 -2.49 -8.29
C VAL A 353 3.24 -2.91 -8.16
N LYS A 354 2.29 -1.97 -8.20
CA LYS A 354 0.85 -2.31 -8.17
C LYS A 354 0.37 -3.06 -9.41
N MET A 355 0.89 -2.71 -10.59
CA MET A 355 0.60 -3.43 -11.82
C MET A 355 1.07 -4.89 -11.71
N LEU A 356 2.29 -5.12 -11.22
CA LEU A 356 2.81 -6.47 -11.01
C LEU A 356 2.07 -7.24 -9.92
N HIS A 357 1.69 -6.59 -8.81
CA HIS A 357 0.79 -7.17 -7.81
C HIS A 357 -0.46 -7.76 -8.48
N ASN A 358 -1.13 -7.00 -9.36
CA ASN A 358 -2.31 -7.49 -10.07
C ASN A 358 -1.98 -8.61 -11.06
N GLY A 359 -0.78 -8.61 -11.66
CA GLY A 359 -0.32 -9.72 -12.48
C GLY A 359 -0.20 -11.02 -11.68
N ILE A 360 0.47 -10.95 -10.53
CA ILE A 360 0.62 -12.08 -9.60
C ILE A 360 -0.76 -12.58 -9.15
N GLU A 361 -1.66 -11.65 -8.77
CA GLU A 361 -3.06 -11.92 -8.41
C GLU A 361 -3.77 -12.71 -9.53
N TYR A 362 -3.61 -12.33 -10.79
CA TYR A 362 -4.24 -13.02 -11.91
C TYR A 362 -3.74 -14.46 -12.05
N GLY A 363 -2.43 -14.68 -11.87
CA GLY A 363 -1.83 -16.01 -11.85
C GLY A 363 -2.39 -16.88 -10.72
N GLU A 364 -2.52 -16.33 -9.51
CA GLU A 364 -3.07 -17.06 -8.36
C GLU A 364 -4.56 -17.38 -8.51
N MET A 365 -5.38 -16.43 -8.95
CA MET A 365 -6.80 -16.66 -9.20
C MET A 365 -7.00 -17.77 -10.24
N GLN A 366 -6.23 -17.73 -11.32
CA GLN A 366 -6.31 -18.74 -12.37
C GLN A 366 -5.80 -20.11 -11.88
N LEU A 367 -4.77 -20.16 -11.04
CA LEU A 367 -4.30 -21.38 -10.39
C LEU A 367 -5.40 -22.02 -9.52
N ILE A 368 -6.07 -21.23 -8.67
CA ILE A 368 -7.18 -21.73 -7.84
C ILE A 368 -8.32 -22.24 -8.73
N ALA A 369 -8.69 -21.49 -9.78
CA ALA A 369 -9.73 -21.89 -10.71
C ALA A 369 -9.39 -23.20 -11.46
N GLU A 370 -8.14 -23.39 -11.88
CA GLU A 370 -7.65 -24.61 -12.52
C GLU A 370 -7.80 -25.83 -11.61
N PHE A 371 -7.34 -25.72 -10.36
CA PHE A 371 -7.41 -26.83 -9.41
C PHE A 371 -8.85 -27.15 -9.01
N TYR A 372 -9.68 -26.13 -8.79
CA TYR A 372 -11.12 -26.32 -8.57
C TYR A 372 -11.77 -27.03 -9.77
N HIS A 373 -11.50 -26.57 -10.99
CA HIS A 373 -12.10 -27.14 -12.21
C HIS A 373 -11.67 -28.60 -12.40
N TYR A 374 -10.39 -28.89 -12.20
CA TYR A 374 -9.84 -30.25 -12.28
C TYR A 374 -10.48 -31.17 -11.23
N MET A 375 -10.50 -30.76 -9.95
CA MET A 375 -11.07 -31.57 -8.87
C MET A 375 -12.57 -31.82 -9.07
N ARG A 376 -13.33 -30.77 -9.41
CA ARG A 376 -14.79 -30.87 -9.53
C ARG A 376 -15.23 -31.64 -10.76
N PHE A 377 -14.68 -31.28 -11.92
CA PHE A 377 -15.23 -31.74 -13.19
C PHE A 377 -14.46 -32.88 -13.81
N PHE A 378 -13.24 -33.21 -13.36
CA PHE A 378 -12.44 -34.32 -13.89
C PHE A 378 -12.16 -35.42 -12.88
N LEU A 379 -12.10 -35.09 -11.59
CA LEU A 379 -11.99 -36.07 -10.51
C LEU A 379 -13.34 -36.34 -9.81
N ASP A 380 -14.41 -35.70 -10.30
CA ASP A 380 -15.78 -35.81 -9.80
C ASP A 380 -15.89 -35.61 -8.27
N MET A 381 -15.02 -34.77 -7.70
CA MET A 381 -15.03 -34.48 -6.26
C MET A 381 -16.24 -33.60 -5.90
N PRO A 382 -16.97 -33.91 -4.81
CA PRO A 382 -18.00 -33.04 -4.27
C PRO A 382 -17.47 -31.66 -3.90
N VAL A 383 -18.30 -30.63 -4.08
CA VAL A 383 -17.91 -29.22 -3.80
C VAL A 383 -17.54 -29.04 -2.33
N GLU A 384 -18.24 -29.72 -1.42
CA GLU A 384 -17.98 -29.71 0.01
C GLU A 384 -16.60 -30.30 0.35
N GLU A 385 -16.16 -31.34 -0.38
CA GLU A 385 -14.83 -31.93 -0.22
C GLU A 385 -13.75 -30.96 -0.72
N ILE A 386 -13.98 -30.30 -1.86
CA ILE A 386 -13.06 -29.29 -2.40
C ILE A 386 -12.92 -28.10 -1.43
N ALA A 387 -14.03 -27.63 -0.87
CA ALA A 387 -14.02 -26.55 0.12
C ALA A 387 -13.24 -26.95 1.38
N ALA A 388 -13.42 -28.18 1.88
CA ALA A 388 -12.66 -28.71 3.01
C ALA A 388 -11.15 -28.85 2.69
N MET A 389 -10.80 -29.24 1.46
CA MET A 389 -9.41 -29.28 1.02
C MET A 389 -8.79 -27.89 0.97
N PHE A 390 -9.47 -26.90 0.37
CA PHE A 390 -9.01 -25.52 0.36
C PHE A 390 -8.87 -24.95 1.78
N ALA A 391 -9.79 -25.25 2.69
CA ALA A 391 -9.66 -24.86 4.10
C ALA A 391 -8.38 -25.45 4.74
N LYS A 392 -8.13 -26.75 4.55
CA LYS A 392 -6.91 -27.41 5.04
C LYS A 392 -5.63 -26.85 4.40
N TRP A 393 -5.69 -26.45 3.13
CA TRP A 393 -4.57 -25.77 2.48
C TRP A 393 -4.34 -24.39 3.09
N ASN A 394 -5.43 -23.67 3.36
CA ASN A 394 -5.38 -22.32 3.89
C ASN A 394 -4.83 -22.25 5.33
N GLU A 395 -5.01 -23.31 6.13
CA GLU A 395 -4.31 -23.43 7.43
C GLU A 395 -2.78 -23.31 7.31
N LYS A 396 -2.21 -23.67 6.16
CA LYS A 396 -0.76 -23.59 5.89
C LYS A 396 -0.37 -22.36 5.07
N LEU A 397 -1.23 -21.97 4.13
CA LEU A 397 -0.93 -20.92 3.14
C LEU A 397 -1.39 -19.53 3.59
N ASP A 398 -2.34 -19.44 4.52
CA ASP A 398 -2.87 -18.18 5.07
C ASP A 398 -3.20 -17.14 3.98
N SER A 399 -3.82 -17.61 2.90
CA SER A 399 -4.06 -16.86 1.67
C SER A 399 -5.48 -16.31 1.63
N TYR A 400 -5.59 -15.01 1.38
CA TYR A 400 -6.91 -14.37 1.20
C TYR A 400 -7.69 -14.93 0.00
N LEU A 401 -7.01 -15.23 -1.11
CA LEU A 401 -7.68 -15.79 -2.29
C LEU A 401 -8.25 -17.18 -2.03
N LEU A 402 -7.59 -18.02 -1.21
CA LEU A 402 -8.16 -19.29 -0.77
C LEU A 402 -9.30 -19.08 0.22
N GLU A 403 -9.16 -18.15 1.17
CA GLU A 403 -10.20 -17.76 2.13
C GLU A 403 -11.52 -17.43 1.42
N ILE A 404 -11.51 -16.48 0.49
CA ILE A 404 -12.71 -16.11 -0.26
C ILE A 404 -13.20 -17.24 -1.17
N SER A 405 -12.32 -18.09 -1.67
CA SER A 405 -12.71 -19.23 -2.51
C SER A 405 -13.51 -20.26 -1.71
N ILE A 406 -13.18 -20.46 -0.44
CA ILE A 406 -13.94 -21.34 0.46
C ILE A 406 -15.35 -20.77 0.68
N ASP A 407 -15.47 -19.47 0.94
CA ASP A 407 -16.77 -18.80 1.11
C ASP A 407 -17.63 -18.87 -0.17
N ILE A 408 -17.00 -18.70 -1.33
CA ILE A 408 -17.65 -18.82 -2.64
C ILE A 408 -18.23 -20.23 -2.84
N LEU A 409 -17.48 -21.29 -2.47
CA LEU A 409 -17.93 -22.68 -2.60
C LEU A 409 -19.09 -23.05 -1.66
N HIS A 410 -19.37 -22.24 -0.63
CA HIS A 410 -20.51 -22.42 0.27
C HIS A 410 -21.72 -21.56 -0.09
N ARG A 411 -21.57 -20.57 -0.98
CA ARG A 411 -22.65 -19.61 -1.27
C ARG A 411 -23.72 -20.22 -2.18
N LYS A 412 -24.96 -20.29 -1.67
CA LYS A 412 -26.14 -20.76 -2.41
C LYS A 412 -27.17 -19.66 -2.65
N GLU A 413 -27.93 -19.78 -3.73
CA GLU A 413 -29.12 -19.00 -4.05
C GLU A 413 -30.22 -19.95 -4.52
N ASN A 414 -31.40 -19.93 -3.88
CA ASN A 414 -32.50 -20.87 -4.15
C ASN A 414 -32.07 -22.36 -4.10
N ASP A 415 -31.26 -22.73 -3.09
CA ASP A 415 -30.66 -24.06 -2.90
C ASP A 415 -29.65 -24.52 -3.97
N GLU A 416 -29.41 -23.73 -5.01
CA GLU A 416 -28.38 -23.96 -6.03
C GLU A 416 -27.07 -23.26 -5.65
N LEU A 417 -25.94 -23.86 -6.00
CA LEU A 417 -24.64 -23.23 -5.78
C LEU A 417 -24.52 -21.99 -6.67
N LEU A 418 -24.33 -20.81 -6.08
CA LEU A 418 -24.28 -19.55 -6.83
C LEU A 418 -23.18 -19.59 -7.90
N LEU A 419 -22.06 -20.25 -7.61
CA LEU A 419 -20.95 -20.41 -8.55
C LEU A 419 -21.38 -21.07 -9.88
N ASP A 420 -22.40 -21.94 -9.88
CA ASP A 420 -22.91 -22.59 -11.10
C ASP A 420 -23.80 -21.68 -11.94
N LEU A 421 -24.31 -20.62 -11.34
CA LEU A 421 -25.15 -19.61 -12.00
C LEU A 421 -24.32 -18.47 -12.60
N ILE A 422 -23.03 -18.39 -12.26
CA ILE A 422 -22.12 -17.36 -12.79
C ILE A 422 -21.67 -17.75 -14.19
N LEU A 423 -21.85 -16.83 -15.14
CA LEU A 423 -21.33 -16.97 -16.50
C LEU A 423 -19.80 -17.06 -16.49
N ASP A 424 -19.25 -18.09 -17.12
CA ASP A 424 -17.82 -18.38 -17.25
C ASP A 424 -17.12 -17.49 -18.29
N ALA A 425 -17.31 -16.17 -18.21
CA ALA A 425 -16.73 -15.17 -19.10
C ALA A 425 -16.00 -14.09 -18.28
N ALA A 426 -14.72 -14.35 -17.96
CA ALA A 426 -13.97 -13.48 -17.08
C ALA A 426 -13.60 -12.15 -17.77
N GLY A 427 -14.03 -11.04 -17.18
CA GLY A 427 -13.56 -9.72 -17.57
C GLY A 427 -12.12 -9.44 -17.12
N GLN A 428 -11.49 -8.46 -17.75
CA GLN A 428 -10.24 -7.86 -17.26
C GLN A 428 -10.23 -6.34 -17.46
N LYS A 429 -9.57 -5.64 -16.55
CA LYS A 429 -9.45 -4.16 -16.56
C LYS A 429 -8.17 -3.65 -17.24
N GLY A 430 -7.43 -4.53 -17.93
CA GLY A 430 -6.20 -4.21 -18.68
C GLY A 430 -4.90 -4.41 -17.90
N THR A 431 -4.89 -4.26 -16.57
CA THR A 431 -3.64 -4.28 -15.78
C THR A 431 -2.83 -5.58 -15.88
N GLY A 432 -3.50 -6.74 -16.03
CA GLY A 432 -2.81 -8.00 -16.25
C GLY A 432 -2.06 -8.05 -17.59
N GLY A 433 -2.66 -7.48 -18.64
CA GLY A 433 -2.02 -7.34 -19.95
C GLY A 433 -0.79 -6.43 -19.92
N TRP A 434 -0.86 -5.33 -19.16
CA TRP A 434 0.30 -4.44 -18.98
C TRP A 434 1.50 -5.12 -18.31
N SER A 435 1.27 -6.06 -17.38
CA SER A 435 2.36 -6.88 -16.82
C SER A 435 3.03 -7.74 -17.89
N THR A 436 2.26 -8.35 -18.79
CA THR A 436 2.81 -9.10 -19.94
C THR A 436 3.56 -8.19 -20.91
N GLU A 437 3.03 -7.00 -21.22
CA GLU A 437 3.70 -6.03 -22.09
C GLU A 437 5.03 -5.55 -21.48
N ALA A 438 5.05 -5.28 -20.17
CA ALA A 438 6.26 -4.93 -19.44
C ALA A 438 7.29 -6.05 -19.48
N ALA A 439 6.88 -7.31 -19.29
CA ALA A 439 7.78 -8.46 -19.38
C ALA A 439 8.47 -8.55 -20.75
N LEU A 440 7.71 -8.36 -21.83
CA LEU A 440 8.24 -8.33 -23.19
C LEU A 440 9.22 -7.16 -23.40
N LYS A 441 8.89 -5.97 -22.86
CA LYS A 441 9.75 -4.78 -22.91
C LYS A 441 11.09 -5.01 -22.20
N TYR A 442 11.06 -5.58 -21.00
CA TYR A 442 12.24 -5.80 -20.15
C TYR A 442 12.99 -7.11 -20.46
N GLY A 443 12.46 -7.94 -21.36
CA GLY A 443 13.07 -9.22 -21.75
C GLY A 443 13.03 -10.29 -20.65
N VAL A 444 11.98 -10.30 -19.83
CA VAL A 444 11.77 -11.26 -18.73
C VAL A 444 10.68 -12.25 -19.10
N ALA A 445 10.89 -13.53 -18.77
CA ALA A 445 9.90 -14.57 -18.96
C ALA A 445 8.81 -14.46 -17.87
N LEU A 446 7.56 -14.21 -18.28
CA LEU A 446 6.41 -14.00 -17.38
C LEU A 446 5.26 -14.96 -17.68
N ASP A 447 5.59 -16.25 -17.79
CA ASP A 447 4.75 -17.31 -18.35
C ASP A 447 3.41 -17.50 -17.62
N THR A 448 3.41 -17.68 -16.29
CA THR A 448 2.17 -17.97 -15.54
C THR A 448 1.17 -16.82 -15.58
N ILE A 449 1.65 -15.58 -15.39
CA ILE A 449 0.81 -14.38 -15.42
C ILE A 449 0.25 -14.16 -16.83
N THR A 450 1.09 -14.35 -17.87
CA THR A 450 0.65 -14.24 -19.26
C THR A 450 -0.39 -15.31 -19.60
N ALA A 451 -0.19 -16.55 -19.17
CA ALA A 451 -1.15 -17.63 -19.35
C ALA A 451 -2.49 -17.32 -18.68
N ALA A 452 -2.49 -16.69 -17.49
CA ALA A 452 -3.72 -16.26 -16.82
C ALA A 452 -4.47 -15.17 -17.61
N VAL A 453 -3.76 -14.21 -18.21
CA VAL A 453 -4.38 -13.21 -19.10
C VAL A 453 -5.01 -13.88 -20.33
N MET A 454 -4.30 -14.83 -20.96
CA MET A 454 -4.82 -15.54 -22.12
C MET A 454 -6.02 -16.43 -21.78
N ALA A 455 -6.03 -17.05 -20.59
CA ALA A 455 -7.18 -17.83 -20.11
C ALA A 455 -8.44 -16.95 -19.96
N ARG A 456 -8.29 -15.71 -19.46
CA ARG A 456 -9.41 -14.75 -19.40
C ARG A 456 -9.90 -14.35 -20.80
N ASN A 457 -8.99 -14.08 -21.74
CA ASN A 457 -9.36 -13.75 -23.12
C ASN A 457 -10.16 -14.89 -23.78
N ILE A 458 -9.73 -16.14 -23.60
CA ILE A 458 -10.42 -17.32 -24.12
C ILE A 458 -11.79 -17.48 -23.43
N SER A 459 -11.88 -17.30 -22.11
CA SER A 459 -13.16 -17.42 -21.40
C SER A 459 -14.16 -16.35 -21.83
N GLY A 460 -13.71 -15.11 -22.09
CA GLY A 460 -14.55 -14.03 -22.60
C GLY A 460 -15.21 -14.33 -23.96
N ASP A 461 -14.58 -15.13 -24.83
CA ASP A 461 -15.13 -15.55 -26.14
C ASP A 461 -16.11 -16.74 -26.01
N LYS A 462 -17.11 -16.61 -25.13
CA LYS A 462 -18.04 -17.69 -24.75
C LYS A 462 -18.77 -18.29 -25.95
N GLU A 463 -19.29 -17.48 -26.85
CA GLU A 463 -20.06 -17.95 -28.01
C GLU A 463 -19.22 -18.81 -28.95
N ARG A 464 -17.97 -18.40 -29.22
CA ARG A 464 -17.06 -19.20 -30.06
C ARG A 464 -16.68 -20.50 -29.36
N ARG A 465 -16.44 -20.47 -28.03
CA ARG A 465 -16.17 -21.70 -27.25
C ARG A 465 -17.33 -22.68 -27.29
N THR A 466 -18.56 -22.23 -27.08
CA THR A 466 -19.75 -23.09 -27.15
C THR A 466 -19.89 -23.74 -28.53
N ARG A 467 -19.70 -22.97 -29.61
CA ARG A 467 -19.68 -23.52 -30.98
C ARG A 467 -18.56 -24.54 -31.18
N ALA A 468 -17.35 -24.23 -30.72
CA ALA A 468 -16.21 -25.15 -30.83
C ALA A 468 -16.45 -26.46 -30.08
N ALA A 469 -17.01 -26.41 -28.86
CA ALA A 469 -17.33 -27.59 -28.07
C ALA A 469 -18.28 -28.55 -28.81
N ALA A 470 -19.29 -28.01 -29.52
CA ALA A 470 -20.22 -28.81 -30.32
C ALA A 470 -19.55 -29.45 -31.56
N LEU A 471 -18.50 -28.84 -32.12
CA LEU A 471 -17.80 -29.34 -33.30
C LEU A 471 -16.76 -30.41 -32.97
N PHE A 472 -15.97 -30.20 -31.92
CA PHE A 472 -14.85 -31.08 -31.60
C PHE A 472 -15.23 -32.25 -30.69
N ASN A 473 -16.38 -32.18 -30.00
CA ASN A 473 -16.94 -33.24 -29.15
C ASN A 473 -15.86 -34.02 -28.37
N PHE A 474 -14.93 -33.30 -27.74
CA PHE A 474 -13.83 -33.90 -27.01
C PHE A 474 -14.41 -34.75 -25.88
N LYS A 475 -14.15 -36.05 -25.93
CA LYS A 475 -14.55 -36.93 -24.83
C LYS A 475 -13.66 -36.62 -23.64
N LYS A 476 -14.23 -35.96 -22.63
CA LYS A 476 -13.66 -35.91 -21.28
C LYS A 476 -13.30 -37.34 -20.87
N LEU A 477 -12.06 -37.56 -20.44
CA LEU A 477 -11.70 -38.77 -19.72
C LEU A 477 -11.94 -38.53 -18.24
N ASP A 478 -12.61 -39.46 -17.58
CA ASP A 478 -12.78 -39.41 -16.14
C ASP A 478 -11.42 -39.71 -15.50
N GLY A 479 -10.98 -38.79 -14.64
CA GLY A 479 -9.77 -38.98 -13.88
C GLY A 479 -9.99 -40.00 -12.76
N VAL A 480 -8.90 -40.64 -12.36
CA VAL A 480 -8.94 -41.66 -11.31
C VAL A 480 -8.39 -41.06 -10.03
N LEU A 481 -9.19 -41.06 -8.97
CA LEU A 481 -8.70 -40.84 -7.61
C LEU A 481 -7.79 -42.00 -7.22
N TYR A 482 -6.58 -41.68 -6.74
CA TYR A 482 -5.61 -42.67 -6.28
C TYR A 482 -5.02 -42.24 -4.94
N ASP A 483 -4.44 -43.21 -4.22
CA ASP A 483 -3.86 -42.97 -2.90
C ASP A 483 -2.79 -41.86 -2.94
N GLY A 484 -2.99 -40.82 -2.14
CA GLY A 484 -2.06 -39.68 -2.04
C GLY A 484 -2.35 -38.50 -2.98
N ILE A 485 -3.40 -38.55 -3.82
CA ILE A 485 -3.73 -37.44 -4.73
C ILE A 485 -3.95 -36.10 -3.99
N HIS A 486 -4.56 -36.10 -2.80
CA HIS A 486 -4.80 -34.86 -2.04
C HIS A 486 -3.49 -34.15 -1.65
N GLU A 487 -2.46 -34.90 -1.28
CA GLU A 487 -1.15 -34.33 -0.96
C GLU A 487 -0.42 -33.85 -2.22
N LYS A 488 -0.50 -34.63 -3.31
CA LYS A 488 0.09 -34.23 -4.60
C LYS A 488 -0.56 -32.97 -5.16
N LEU A 489 -1.88 -32.82 -5.06
CA LEU A 489 -2.59 -31.60 -5.44
C LEU A 489 -2.09 -30.40 -4.65
N PHE A 490 -1.93 -30.53 -3.32
CA PHE A 490 -1.40 -29.46 -2.49
C PHE A 490 0.05 -29.09 -2.86
N GLU A 491 0.94 -30.07 -3.02
CA GLU A 491 2.34 -29.80 -3.36
C GLU A 491 2.49 -29.22 -4.78
N ALA A 492 1.69 -29.69 -5.74
CA ALA A 492 1.62 -29.11 -7.08
C ALA A 492 1.16 -27.64 -7.03
N PHE A 493 0.03 -27.36 -6.36
CA PHE A 493 -0.50 -26.01 -6.17
C PHE A 493 0.57 -25.08 -5.56
N ARG A 494 1.22 -25.54 -4.49
CA ARG A 494 2.24 -24.77 -3.78
C ARG A 494 3.44 -24.43 -4.66
N LEU A 495 3.92 -25.37 -5.47
CA LEU A 495 5.05 -25.09 -6.36
C LEU A 495 4.67 -24.11 -7.48
N VAL A 496 3.47 -24.22 -8.06
CA VAL A 496 3.00 -23.24 -9.05
C VAL A 496 2.89 -21.85 -8.42
N GLN A 497 2.39 -21.74 -7.20
CA GLN A 497 2.31 -20.48 -6.46
C GLN A 497 3.69 -19.83 -6.29
N VAL A 498 4.72 -20.62 -5.92
CA VAL A 498 6.10 -20.14 -5.79
C VAL A 498 6.66 -19.69 -7.14
N VAL A 499 6.45 -20.46 -8.21
CA VAL A 499 6.89 -20.08 -9.57
C VAL A 499 6.24 -18.76 -10.01
N ASN A 500 4.92 -18.61 -9.79
CA ASN A 500 4.18 -17.40 -10.14
C ASN A 500 4.74 -16.14 -9.46
N HIS A 501 5.09 -16.23 -8.17
CA HIS A 501 5.73 -15.12 -7.48
C HIS A 501 7.17 -14.91 -7.94
N SER A 502 7.94 -15.99 -8.13
CA SER A 502 9.33 -15.90 -8.57
C SER A 502 9.49 -15.08 -9.85
N ILE A 503 8.65 -15.34 -10.86
CA ILE A 503 8.72 -14.60 -12.13
C ILE A 503 8.25 -13.15 -11.98
N GLY A 504 7.27 -12.89 -11.13
CA GLY A 504 6.79 -11.53 -10.84
C GLY A 504 7.87 -10.68 -10.19
N PHE A 505 8.57 -11.24 -9.19
CA PHE A 505 9.69 -10.57 -8.52
C PHE A 505 10.93 -10.42 -9.40
N ASP A 506 11.20 -11.38 -10.30
CA ASP A 506 12.28 -11.23 -11.29
C ASP A 506 12.04 -10.04 -12.21
N LEU A 507 10.78 -9.83 -12.65
CA LEU A 507 10.40 -8.65 -13.41
C LEU A 507 10.52 -7.35 -12.60
N LEU A 508 10.15 -7.35 -11.31
CA LEU A 508 10.38 -6.19 -10.43
C LEU A 508 11.87 -5.85 -10.34
N ASN A 509 12.73 -6.85 -10.14
CA ASN A 509 14.17 -6.66 -10.06
C ASN A 509 14.73 -6.09 -11.37
N LYS A 510 14.37 -6.70 -12.51
CA LYS A 510 14.84 -6.26 -13.83
C LYS A 510 14.38 -4.83 -14.17
N ALA A 511 13.12 -4.50 -13.89
CA ALA A 511 12.60 -3.16 -14.10
C ALA A 511 13.26 -2.14 -13.16
N SER A 512 13.56 -2.52 -11.92
CA SER A 512 14.30 -1.68 -10.97
C SER A 512 15.69 -1.31 -11.50
N GLU A 513 16.41 -2.28 -12.06
CA GLU A 513 17.74 -2.07 -12.63
C GLU A 513 17.71 -1.17 -13.87
N GLU A 514 16.77 -1.39 -14.79
CA GLU A 514 16.69 -0.58 -16.01
C GLU A 514 16.23 0.86 -15.78
N ASN A 515 15.38 1.08 -14.76
CA ASN A 515 14.84 2.41 -14.45
C ASN A 515 15.57 3.11 -13.30
N ASN A 516 16.59 2.48 -12.68
CA ASN A 516 17.27 2.96 -11.49
C ASN A 516 16.31 3.31 -10.35
N TRP A 517 15.35 2.41 -10.07
CA TRP A 517 14.35 2.65 -9.02
C TRP A 517 14.81 2.22 -7.63
N GLU A 518 15.87 1.40 -7.53
CA GLU A 518 16.40 0.91 -6.25
C GLU A 518 15.34 0.24 -5.37
N LEU A 519 14.42 -0.52 -6.01
CA LEU A 519 13.33 -1.21 -5.32
C LEU A 519 13.86 -2.15 -4.22
N ASP A 520 13.30 -2.02 -3.01
CA ASP A 520 13.50 -2.96 -1.91
C ASP A 520 12.47 -4.10 -1.98
N LEU A 521 12.89 -5.25 -2.51
CA LEU A 521 12.00 -6.42 -2.67
C LEU A 521 11.57 -7.02 -1.32
N SER A 522 12.36 -6.85 -0.26
CA SER A 522 12.00 -7.30 1.09
C SER A 522 10.88 -6.43 1.65
N GLU A 523 10.99 -5.10 1.49
CA GLU A 523 9.95 -4.17 1.94
C GLU A 523 8.67 -4.27 1.09
N ILE A 524 8.79 -4.49 -0.24
CA ILE A 524 7.63 -4.79 -1.10
C ILE A 524 6.91 -6.05 -0.62
N SER A 525 7.67 -7.11 -0.32
CA SER A 525 7.10 -8.35 0.24
C SER A 525 6.38 -8.09 1.57
N ARG A 526 6.96 -7.23 2.42
CA ARG A 526 6.37 -6.87 3.72
C ARG A 526 5.03 -6.16 3.57
N ILE A 527 4.95 -5.13 2.72
CA ILE A 527 3.69 -4.38 2.53
C ILE A 527 2.61 -5.21 1.82
N TRP A 528 2.95 -6.35 1.22
CA TRP A 528 2.01 -7.32 0.67
C TRP A 528 1.60 -8.43 1.66
N THR A 529 2.12 -8.44 2.90
CA THR A 529 1.70 -9.43 3.91
C THR A 529 0.29 -9.22 4.45
N ASN A 530 -0.25 -8.01 4.32
CA ASN A 530 -1.62 -7.70 4.75
C ASN A 530 -2.23 -6.56 3.90
N GLY A 531 -3.54 -6.40 3.96
CA GLY A 531 -4.29 -5.33 3.27
C GLY A 531 -4.40 -5.48 1.75
N CYS A 532 -3.54 -6.28 1.10
CA CYS A 532 -3.60 -6.55 -0.33
C CYS A 532 -4.30 -7.90 -0.65
N ILE A 533 -4.64 -8.14 -1.93
CA ILE A 533 -5.35 -9.34 -2.37
C ILE A 533 -4.46 -10.60 -2.33
N ILE A 534 -3.16 -10.46 -2.65
CA ILE A 534 -2.21 -11.58 -2.66
C ILE A 534 -1.59 -11.90 -1.29
N ARG A 535 -2.17 -11.37 -0.20
CA ARG A 535 -1.66 -11.61 1.16
C ARG A 535 -1.64 -13.11 1.46
N SER A 536 -0.50 -13.60 1.93
CA SER A 536 -0.26 -15.02 2.20
C SER A 536 0.92 -15.28 3.15
N SER A 537 1.03 -16.50 3.66
CA SER A 537 2.22 -16.96 4.38
C SER A 537 3.47 -16.99 3.48
N LEU A 538 3.31 -17.12 2.16
CA LEU A 538 4.40 -17.00 1.19
C LEU A 538 5.02 -15.60 1.24
N MET A 539 4.22 -14.52 1.24
CA MET A 539 4.74 -13.14 1.35
C MET A 539 5.59 -12.94 2.59
N ASN A 540 5.19 -13.52 3.72
CA ASN A 540 5.99 -13.49 4.95
C ASN A 540 7.37 -14.14 4.77
N SER A 541 7.46 -15.26 4.04
CA SER A 541 8.74 -15.94 3.78
C SER A 541 9.64 -15.20 2.79
N LEU A 542 9.07 -14.36 1.92
CA LEU A 542 9.83 -13.57 0.95
C LEU A 542 10.57 -12.40 1.59
N ILE A 543 10.06 -11.86 2.71
CA ILE A 543 10.73 -10.79 3.47
C ILE A 543 12.17 -11.19 3.79
N ASP A 544 12.35 -12.34 4.46
CA ASP A 544 13.67 -12.81 4.88
C ASP A 544 14.50 -13.26 3.67
N SER A 545 13.86 -13.89 2.67
CA SER A 545 14.55 -14.35 1.45
C SER A 545 15.23 -13.21 0.70
N PHE A 546 14.55 -12.08 0.53
CA PHE A 546 15.12 -10.89 -0.12
C PHE A 546 15.96 -10.04 0.82
N LYS A 547 15.79 -10.15 2.14
CA LYS A 547 16.70 -9.48 3.07
C LYS A 547 18.10 -10.08 3.01
N ASP A 548 18.18 -11.41 2.92
CA ASP A 548 19.45 -12.14 2.84
C ASP A 548 20.09 -12.03 1.45
N ASN A 549 19.27 -12.12 0.39
CA ASN A 549 19.73 -12.07 -1.00
C ASN A 549 18.82 -11.15 -1.86
N PRO A 550 19.02 -9.81 -1.83
CA PRO A 550 18.06 -8.83 -2.38
C PRO A 550 17.74 -8.93 -3.86
N LYS A 551 18.63 -9.54 -4.66
CA LYS A 551 18.51 -9.64 -6.12
C LYS A 551 18.47 -11.07 -6.64
N GLU A 552 18.52 -12.06 -5.75
CA GLU A 552 18.58 -13.45 -6.18
C GLU A 552 17.20 -13.94 -6.61
N HIS A 553 17.15 -14.65 -7.73
CA HIS A 553 15.93 -15.26 -8.23
C HIS A 553 15.41 -16.30 -7.22
N LEU A 554 14.13 -16.23 -6.83
CA LEU A 554 13.59 -17.01 -5.70
C LEU A 554 13.78 -18.53 -5.84
N LEU A 555 13.72 -19.08 -7.06
CA LEU A 555 13.96 -20.50 -7.30
C LEU A 555 15.41 -20.97 -7.01
N LEU A 556 16.36 -20.05 -6.80
CA LEU A 556 17.74 -20.37 -6.38
C LEU A 556 17.93 -20.34 -4.86
N ASN A 557 17.00 -19.71 -4.13
CA ASN A 557 17.07 -19.63 -2.68
C ASN A 557 16.97 -21.05 -2.04
N PRO A 558 17.81 -21.40 -1.06
CA PRO A 558 17.85 -22.75 -0.48
C PRO A 558 16.51 -23.29 0.05
N ASN A 559 15.68 -22.43 0.63
CA ASN A 559 14.36 -22.83 1.16
C ASN A 559 13.40 -23.22 0.03
N PHE A 560 13.40 -22.44 -1.07
CA PHE A 560 12.58 -22.71 -2.24
C PHE A 560 13.12 -23.87 -3.07
N VAL A 561 14.44 -24.07 -3.14
CA VAL A 561 15.04 -25.27 -3.74
C VAL A 561 14.57 -26.54 -3.01
N LYS A 562 14.55 -26.52 -1.67
CA LYS A 562 14.07 -27.65 -0.86
C LYS A 562 12.58 -27.94 -1.12
N LEU A 563 11.76 -26.89 -1.18
CA LEU A 563 10.34 -26.99 -1.52
C LEU A 563 10.17 -27.57 -2.93
N ALA A 564 10.82 -26.99 -3.94
CA ALA A 564 10.71 -27.42 -5.32
C ALA A 564 11.15 -28.87 -5.53
N ASN A 565 12.24 -29.30 -4.89
CA ASN A 565 12.69 -30.70 -4.96
C ASN A 565 11.69 -31.69 -4.37
N ARG A 566 10.94 -31.30 -3.33
CA ARG A 566 9.87 -32.12 -2.76
C ARG A 566 8.62 -32.13 -3.65
N SER A 567 8.27 -30.99 -4.23
CA SER A 567 6.98 -30.79 -4.91
C SER A 567 7.01 -31.06 -6.43
N ARG A 568 8.19 -31.10 -7.07
CA ARG A 568 8.31 -31.18 -8.54
C ARG A 568 7.66 -32.41 -9.15
N GLU A 569 7.74 -33.56 -8.49
CA GLU A 569 7.16 -34.81 -9.00
C GLU A 569 5.64 -34.72 -8.98
N ALA A 570 5.07 -34.25 -7.87
CA ALA A 570 3.65 -33.98 -7.75
C ALA A 570 3.15 -32.97 -8.79
N LEU A 571 3.90 -31.89 -9.03
CA LEU A 571 3.57 -30.90 -10.06
C LEU A 571 3.50 -31.54 -11.45
N LEU A 572 4.53 -32.29 -11.84
CA LEU A 572 4.58 -32.95 -13.14
C LEU A 572 3.45 -33.97 -13.30
N GLU A 573 3.23 -34.80 -12.28
CA GLU A 573 2.19 -35.82 -12.30
C GLU A 573 0.79 -35.20 -12.40
N VAL A 574 0.43 -34.30 -11.47
CA VAL A 574 -0.90 -33.65 -11.47
C VAL A 574 -1.13 -32.87 -12.77
N GLY A 575 -0.18 -32.05 -13.19
CA GLY A 575 -0.33 -31.20 -14.36
C GLY A 575 -0.45 -32.00 -15.67
N THR A 576 0.42 -33.00 -15.86
CA THR A 576 0.39 -33.83 -17.09
C THR A 576 -0.82 -34.75 -17.11
N GLN A 577 -1.20 -35.31 -15.96
CA GLN A 577 -2.38 -36.17 -15.83
C GLN A 577 -3.67 -35.39 -16.14
N ALA A 578 -3.86 -34.21 -15.53
CA ALA A 578 -5.00 -33.35 -15.81
C ALA A 578 -5.14 -33.04 -17.32
N MET A 579 -4.04 -32.66 -17.98
CA MET A 579 -4.05 -32.41 -19.42
C MET A 579 -4.33 -33.67 -20.25
N SER A 580 -3.82 -34.84 -19.83
CA SER A 580 -4.10 -36.11 -20.51
C SER A 580 -5.59 -36.50 -20.43
N TYR A 581 -6.32 -36.02 -19.41
CA TYR A 581 -7.77 -36.16 -19.30
C TYR A 581 -8.56 -35.11 -20.08
N GLY A 582 -7.88 -34.15 -20.70
CA GLY A 582 -8.48 -33.05 -21.43
C GLY A 582 -8.83 -31.83 -20.55
N CYS A 583 -8.34 -31.78 -19.30
CA CYS A 583 -8.51 -30.60 -18.44
C CYS A 583 -7.51 -29.50 -18.83
N PRO A 584 -7.98 -28.30 -19.22
CA PRO A 584 -7.09 -27.19 -19.50
C PRO A 584 -6.45 -26.67 -18.20
N MET A 585 -5.11 -26.67 -18.15
CA MET A 585 -4.33 -26.22 -17.00
C MET A 585 -3.26 -25.18 -17.42
N PRO A 586 -3.64 -24.04 -18.04
CA PRO A 586 -2.70 -23.15 -18.71
C PRO A 586 -1.62 -22.56 -17.80
N VAL A 587 -1.95 -22.13 -16.58
CA VAL A 587 -0.99 -21.58 -15.60
C VAL A 587 -0.10 -22.68 -15.05
N THR A 588 -0.68 -23.82 -14.69
CA THR A 588 0.08 -24.98 -14.18
C THR A 588 1.06 -25.52 -15.23
N ALA A 589 0.62 -25.66 -16.49
CA ALA A 589 1.46 -26.08 -17.60
C ALA A 589 2.56 -25.06 -17.91
N SER A 590 2.26 -23.77 -17.82
CA SER A 590 3.25 -22.70 -17.98
C SER A 590 4.30 -22.74 -16.87
N ALA A 591 3.89 -22.98 -15.63
CA ALA A 591 4.80 -23.14 -14.50
C ALA A 591 5.70 -24.37 -14.65
N ILE A 592 5.18 -25.50 -15.14
CA ILE A 592 5.98 -26.69 -15.48
C ILE A 592 7.05 -26.35 -16.50
N ASN A 593 6.66 -25.73 -17.62
CA ASN A 593 7.60 -25.37 -18.68
C ASN A 593 8.65 -24.36 -18.21
N TYR A 594 8.23 -23.33 -17.47
CA TYR A 594 9.16 -22.36 -16.89
C TYR A 594 10.16 -23.06 -15.96
N PHE A 595 9.69 -23.87 -15.02
CA PHE A 595 10.53 -24.55 -14.04
C PHE A 595 11.54 -25.50 -14.71
N LEU A 596 11.10 -26.30 -15.69
CA LEU A 596 11.98 -27.21 -16.42
C LEU A 596 13.03 -26.44 -17.25
N ASN A 597 12.63 -25.35 -17.92
CA ASN A 597 13.56 -24.51 -18.66
C ASN A 597 14.58 -23.83 -17.73
N PHE A 598 14.11 -23.25 -16.63
CA PHE A 598 14.94 -22.55 -15.64
C PHE A 598 15.99 -23.48 -15.01
N THR A 599 15.63 -24.75 -14.79
CA THR A 599 16.51 -25.76 -14.16
C THR A 599 17.34 -26.58 -15.14
N SER A 600 17.29 -26.26 -16.45
CA SER A 600 18.06 -26.95 -17.49
C SER A 600 19.33 -26.19 -17.86
N SER A 601 20.51 -26.82 -17.69
CA SER A 601 21.80 -26.22 -18.07
C SER A 601 22.01 -26.15 -19.59
N GLN A 602 21.29 -26.96 -20.36
CA GLN A 602 21.28 -26.95 -21.82
C GLN A 602 19.85 -26.88 -22.32
N SER A 603 19.53 -25.85 -23.11
CA SER A 603 18.23 -25.67 -23.75
C SER A 603 18.27 -25.96 -25.25
N SER A 604 17.09 -26.02 -25.87
CA SER A 604 16.93 -26.15 -27.33
C SER A 604 17.30 -24.87 -28.11
N ALA A 605 17.73 -23.79 -27.43
CA ALA A 605 18.09 -22.53 -28.06
C ALA A 605 19.30 -22.64 -29.01
N ASN A 606 20.12 -23.68 -28.87
CA ASN A 606 21.19 -23.98 -29.83
C ASN A 606 20.65 -24.22 -31.26
N MET A 607 19.49 -24.87 -31.40
CA MET A 607 18.84 -25.08 -32.70
C MET A 607 18.32 -23.75 -33.27
N ILE A 608 17.71 -22.90 -32.43
CA ILE A 608 17.26 -21.57 -32.84
C ILE A 608 18.44 -20.73 -33.34
N GLN A 609 19.56 -20.72 -32.60
CA GLN A 609 20.77 -20.01 -33.00
C GLN A 609 21.34 -20.54 -34.33
N ALA A 610 21.37 -21.87 -34.53
CA ALA A 610 21.80 -22.47 -35.78
C ALA A 610 20.88 -22.09 -36.95
N GLN A 611 19.55 -22.12 -36.77
CA GLN A 611 18.58 -21.69 -37.79
C GLN A 611 18.79 -20.23 -38.17
N ARG A 612 18.92 -19.34 -37.17
CA ARG A 612 19.16 -17.90 -37.38
C ARG A 612 20.45 -17.65 -38.17
N ASP A 613 21.53 -18.36 -37.86
CA ASP A 613 22.76 -18.27 -38.65
C ASP A 613 22.57 -18.83 -40.06
N TYR A 614 21.85 -19.94 -40.20
CA TYR A 614 21.58 -20.59 -41.49
C TYR A 614 20.89 -19.66 -42.50
N PHE A 615 19.74 -19.06 -42.12
CA PHE A 615 18.96 -18.24 -43.06
C PHE A 615 19.37 -16.75 -43.06
N GLY A 616 19.99 -16.26 -41.98
CA GLY A 616 20.21 -14.83 -41.76
C GLY A 616 21.65 -14.42 -41.45
N ALA A 617 22.61 -15.36 -41.39
CA ALA A 617 24.01 -15.10 -41.04
C ALA A 617 24.17 -14.30 -39.72
N HIS A 618 23.29 -14.56 -38.75
CA HIS A 618 23.24 -13.88 -37.46
C HIS A 618 24.39 -14.22 -36.50
N ALA A 619 25.25 -15.18 -36.85
CA ALA A 619 26.29 -15.73 -35.99
C ALA A 619 25.76 -16.38 -34.69
N TYR A 620 26.63 -17.12 -34.02
CA TYR A 620 26.34 -17.78 -32.74
C TYR A 620 27.60 -17.98 -31.90
N GLU A 621 27.44 -18.10 -30.58
CA GLU A 621 28.51 -18.48 -29.65
C GLU A 621 28.64 -20.01 -29.55
N ARG A 622 29.80 -20.51 -29.13
CA ARG A 622 30.04 -21.96 -28.97
C ARG A 622 30.36 -22.32 -27.52
N THR A 623 29.98 -23.53 -27.10
CA THR A 623 30.21 -24.04 -25.74
C THR A 623 31.67 -24.41 -25.46
N ASP A 624 32.47 -24.63 -26.50
CA ASP A 624 33.90 -24.96 -26.44
C ASP A 624 34.82 -23.72 -26.57
N LYS A 625 34.24 -22.51 -26.48
CA LYS A 625 34.93 -21.23 -26.70
C LYS A 625 34.53 -20.19 -25.65
N PRO A 626 35.37 -19.16 -25.40
CA PRO A 626 35.02 -18.07 -24.50
C PRO A 626 33.72 -17.36 -24.90
N ARG A 627 32.94 -16.94 -23.89
CA ARG A 627 31.71 -16.15 -24.09
C ARG A 627 32.06 -14.79 -24.72
N GLY A 628 31.23 -14.34 -25.66
CA GLY A 628 31.42 -13.14 -26.46
C GLY A 628 32.11 -13.39 -27.81
N GLU A 629 32.60 -14.61 -28.07
CA GLU A 629 33.13 -14.98 -29.39
C GLU A 629 32.04 -15.51 -30.31
N PHE A 630 31.87 -14.86 -31.47
CA PHE A 630 30.83 -15.18 -32.44
C PHE A 630 31.39 -15.88 -33.68
N TYR A 631 30.70 -16.95 -34.07
CA TYR A 631 31.04 -17.82 -35.19
C TYR A 631 29.93 -17.79 -36.24
N ARG A 632 30.31 -17.90 -37.51
CA ARG A 632 29.38 -18.10 -38.62
C ARG A 632 29.75 -19.36 -39.35
N THR A 633 28.73 -20.06 -39.84
CA THR A 633 28.93 -21.31 -40.58
C THR A 633 28.34 -21.20 -41.98
N HIS A 634 29.08 -21.68 -42.98
CA HIS A 634 28.53 -21.89 -44.31
C HIS A 634 27.79 -23.23 -44.33
N TRP A 635 26.52 -23.20 -43.96
CA TRP A 635 25.72 -24.40 -43.75
C TRP A 635 25.36 -25.17 -45.03
N LYS A 636 25.32 -24.49 -46.18
CA LYS A 636 25.11 -25.16 -47.47
C LYS A 636 26.41 -25.81 -47.90
N ILE A 637 26.40 -27.13 -47.97
CA ILE A 637 27.46 -27.88 -48.64
C ILE A 637 27.39 -27.49 -50.13
N LYS A 638 28.48 -26.97 -50.69
CA LYS A 638 28.58 -26.79 -52.14
C LYS A 638 28.57 -28.19 -52.76
N ASN A 639 27.53 -28.50 -53.53
CA ASN A 639 27.52 -29.68 -54.40
C ASN A 639 28.64 -29.60 -55.43
#